data_AF-A0A4R4RWJ0-F1
#
_entry.id   AF-A0A4R4RWJ0-F1
#
_cell.length_a   1.000
_cell.length_b   1.000
_cell.length_c   1.000
_cell.angle_alpha   90.00
_cell.angle_beta   90.00
_cell.angle_gamma   90.00
#
_symmetry.space_group_name_H-M   'P 1'
#
loop_
_entity.id
_entity.type
_entity.pdbx_description
1 polymer ?
#
loop_
_entity_poly.entity_id
_entity_poly.type
_entity_poly.pdbx_seq_one_letter_code
_entity_poly.pdbx_strand_id
1 'polypeptide(L)'
;MRSRLVVASAAVLATAAATVAPVAAPAAPAHVPRETRAALDPALVEGRGATVAFAEQEAEFAVHTGELLSASASGDIASYTPDRRGTERRAAYTLSAEASGRDAVRLDRGEYVEFTLTRPANAITVRASIPDAPAGGGIESPLEVTVDGRHREVMTLTSEFAWLYADYPFSNDPGSDWLHPDWWRPPTESQAKPHRPSHAYDEQRLRLDRTHPAGSTLRLTVPRTAAAAWTVVDLLDYERIAPPAPKPPHSVSILQFGADPSGRRDSSAAFDRAIAHAKQRFPGRDAVVYVPAGTFRVTRHIVVDDVAIVGAGNWHSIITGPVTARETQAPDGSWHDSVGFYGRWSDDGGGSRNVRLADFAIVGEVAERIDGDQVNGVGGALSDSVIEGLYIKNTKVGIWLDGPGSDLLIRDNVIVDQIADGVNLRRGWTGVRATNNVVRNTGDDAMAMWSHYVSGDAAKELDKNTGNTFDHNTIQTPVLANGIAIYGGRDNTVSDNLIADPVREGSALHAGHRHGSTDFRGHLTFARNTAVRAGTRELNWDIGVGAIWFYALEGSLDADFRVLDSDFLDVGYNAIQFVSEWAVKDLYGISHVTVRDVRVDGAGTNVLNARSFGSATVENLDARGVGHAFTNNCGSFGFPPTGPEFSIELLGGNDGGWDAWGTWCDDRPAPIEPPEPAPWTQP
;
A
#
# COMPACT_ATOMS: atom_id res chain seq x y z
N MET A 1 -48.82 46.60 -81.83
CA MET A 1 -49.38 45.81 -82.95
C MET A 1 -49.10 44.33 -82.70
N ARG A 2 -50.13 43.49 -82.89
CA ARG A 2 -50.18 42.01 -82.84
C ARG A 2 -50.31 41.35 -81.46
N SER A 3 -51.58 41.06 -81.15
CA SER A 3 -52.14 40.30 -80.04
C SER A 3 -51.85 38.81 -80.12
N ARG A 4 -51.71 38.13 -78.97
CA ARG A 4 -52.05 36.72 -78.77
C ARG A 4 -52.68 36.53 -77.38
N LEU A 5 -53.91 36.03 -77.35
CA LEU A 5 -54.61 35.53 -76.16
C LEU A 5 -53.98 34.20 -75.71
N VAL A 6 -53.84 34.00 -74.40
CA VAL A 6 -53.84 32.67 -73.77
C VAL A 6 -54.66 32.74 -72.49
N VAL A 7 -55.65 31.86 -72.40
CA VAL A 7 -56.57 31.65 -71.27
C VAL A 7 -55.91 30.73 -70.25
N ALA A 8 -55.98 31.10 -68.97
CA ALA A 8 -55.46 30.31 -67.85
C ALA A 8 -56.53 29.33 -67.34
N SER A 9 -56.17 28.04 -67.25
CA SER A 9 -56.96 26.98 -66.62
C SER A 9 -56.30 26.54 -65.32
N ALA A 10 -57.07 26.50 -64.24
CA ALA A 10 -56.65 26.06 -62.91
C ALA A 10 -56.58 24.52 -62.82
N ALA A 11 -55.53 23.99 -62.19
CA ALA A 11 -55.42 22.60 -61.76
C ALA A 11 -54.99 22.56 -60.30
N VAL A 12 -55.74 21.80 -59.50
CA VAL A 12 -55.56 21.57 -58.06
C VAL A 12 -54.40 20.58 -57.86
N LEU A 13 -53.36 20.95 -57.08
CA LEU A 13 -52.32 20.04 -56.61
C LEU A 13 -52.55 19.73 -55.12
N ALA A 14 -52.69 18.44 -54.80
CA ALA A 14 -52.68 17.93 -53.44
C ALA A 14 -51.23 17.85 -52.91
N THR A 15 -50.93 18.53 -51.81
CA THR A 15 -49.65 18.45 -51.10
C THR A 15 -49.67 17.31 -50.08
N ALA A 16 -48.86 16.27 -50.31
CA ALA A 16 -48.58 15.23 -49.33
C ALA A 16 -47.60 15.75 -48.27
N ALA A 17 -47.98 15.70 -46.99
CA ALA A 17 -47.10 16.00 -45.87
C ALA A 17 -46.21 14.79 -45.59
N ALA A 18 -44.90 14.92 -45.83
CA ALA A 18 -43.89 13.94 -45.42
C ALA A 18 -43.52 14.17 -43.94
N THR A 19 -43.88 13.23 -43.08
CA THR A 19 -43.42 13.16 -41.69
C THR A 19 -41.96 12.76 -41.66
N VAL A 20 -41.07 13.68 -41.29
CA VAL A 20 -39.67 13.39 -41.00
C VAL A 20 -39.61 12.74 -39.62
N ALA A 21 -39.32 11.45 -39.56
CA ALA A 21 -39.02 10.77 -38.30
C ALA A 21 -37.65 11.24 -37.77
N PRO A 22 -37.51 11.57 -36.47
CA PRO A 22 -36.21 11.92 -35.92
C PRO A 22 -35.33 10.67 -35.94
N VAL A 23 -34.16 10.77 -36.59
CA VAL A 23 -33.11 9.77 -36.48
C VAL A 23 -32.60 9.86 -35.04
N ALA A 24 -32.93 8.86 -34.22
CA ALA A 24 -32.36 8.72 -32.89
C ALA A 24 -30.83 8.63 -33.01
N ALA A 25 -30.13 9.52 -32.30
CA ALA A 25 -28.68 9.37 -32.13
C ALA A 25 -28.39 7.98 -31.53
N PRO A 26 -27.30 7.31 -31.91
CA PRO A 26 -26.90 6.08 -31.24
C PRO A 26 -26.78 6.36 -29.74
N ALA A 27 -27.44 5.56 -28.91
CA ALA A 27 -27.19 5.61 -27.48
C ALA A 27 -25.69 5.43 -27.25
N ALA A 28 -25.07 6.29 -26.44
CA ALA A 28 -23.72 6.05 -25.97
C ALA A 28 -23.66 4.63 -25.39
N PRO A 29 -22.59 3.85 -25.65
CA PRO A 29 -22.46 2.51 -25.08
C PRO A 29 -22.67 2.61 -23.57
N ALA A 30 -23.52 1.73 -23.03
CA ALA A 30 -23.73 1.67 -21.59
C ALA A 30 -22.39 1.38 -20.93
N HIS A 31 -21.94 2.30 -20.08
CA HIS A 31 -20.71 2.13 -19.32
C HIS A 31 -20.90 0.95 -18.36
N VAL A 32 -20.00 -0.04 -18.41
CA VAL A 32 -20.09 -1.25 -17.60
C VAL A 32 -19.22 -1.05 -16.37
N PRO A 33 -19.79 -1.11 -15.14
CA PRO A 33 -18.99 -1.00 -13.93
C PRO A 33 -17.96 -2.13 -13.85
N ARG A 34 -16.73 -1.79 -13.46
CA ARG A 34 -15.60 -2.73 -13.37
C ARG A 34 -15.10 -2.79 -11.94
N GLU A 35 -15.43 -3.87 -11.22
CA GLU A 35 -14.73 -4.17 -9.97
C GLU A 35 -13.28 -4.56 -10.27
N THR A 36 -12.35 -4.06 -9.46
CA THR A 36 -10.92 -4.37 -9.54
C THR A 36 -10.41 -5.00 -8.26
N ARG A 37 -9.19 -5.54 -8.32
CA ARG A 37 -8.36 -5.81 -7.15
C ARG A 37 -6.97 -5.29 -7.44
N ALA A 38 -6.60 -4.19 -6.78
CA ALA A 38 -5.38 -3.44 -7.09
C ALA A 38 -5.30 -3.06 -8.57
N ALA A 39 -6.34 -2.40 -9.08
CA ALA A 39 -6.52 -2.00 -10.49
C ALA A 39 -6.46 -3.12 -11.53
N LEU A 40 -6.43 -4.39 -11.12
CA LEU A 40 -6.48 -5.53 -12.03
C LEU A 40 -7.88 -6.12 -12.14
N ASP A 41 -8.12 -6.80 -13.27
CA ASP A 41 -9.23 -7.74 -13.36
C ASP A 41 -9.07 -8.80 -12.26
N PRO A 42 -10.09 -9.03 -11.40
CA PRO A 42 -10.02 -10.03 -10.33
C PRO A 42 -9.63 -11.43 -10.80
N ALA A 43 -9.92 -11.80 -12.05
CA ALA A 43 -9.55 -13.10 -12.62
C ALA A 43 -8.03 -13.29 -12.78
N LEU A 44 -7.24 -12.22 -12.85
CA LEU A 44 -5.77 -12.29 -12.94
C LEU A 44 -5.10 -12.61 -11.60
N VAL A 45 -5.82 -12.42 -10.50
CA VAL A 45 -5.31 -12.51 -9.13
C VAL A 45 -6.14 -13.48 -8.29
N GLU A 46 -6.81 -14.43 -8.93
CA GLU A 46 -7.62 -15.44 -8.25
C GLU A 46 -6.76 -16.24 -7.26
N GLY A 47 -7.25 -16.40 -6.03
CA GLY A 47 -6.52 -17.10 -4.97
C GLY A 47 -5.36 -16.30 -4.35
N ARG A 48 -5.12 -15.06 -4.78
CA ARG A 48 -4.07 -14.18 -4.26
C ARG A 48 -4.65 -13.04 -3.41
N GLY A 49 -3.87 -12.56 -2.46
CA GLY A 49 -4.19 -11.43 -1.60
C GLY A 49 -5.36 -11.67 -0.63
N ALA A 50 -5.74 -10.61 0.07
CA ALA A 50 -6.77 -10.65 1.10
C ALA A 50 -8.19 -10.75 0.51
N THR A 51 -9.01 -11.61 1.10
CA THR A 51 -10.46 -11.67 0.91
C THR A 51 -11.11 -10.56 1.72
N VAL A 52 -11.72 -9.60 1.02
CA VAL A 52 -12.28 -8.37 1.61
C VAL A 52 -13.79 -8.25 1.43
N ALA A 53 -14.43 -7.52 2.35
CA ALA A 53 -15.88 -7.25 2.31
C ALA A 53 -16.26 -6.03 1.46
N PHE A 54 -15.28 -5.24 1.01
CA PHE A 54 -15.45 -4.10 0.10
C PHE A 54 -15.08 -4.45 -1.35
N ALA A 55 -15.69 -3.74 -2.29
CA ALA A 55 -15.45 -3.86 -3.72
C ALA A 55 -14.80 -2.56 -4.14
N GLU A 56 -13.72 -2.69 -4.89
CA GLU A 56 -12.92 -1.59 -5.39
C GLU A 56 -13.35 -1.27 -6.82
N GLN A 57 -13.47 0.02 -7.14
CA GLN A 57 -13.58 0.54 -8.50
C GLN A 57 -12.61 1.70 -8.67
N GLU A 58 -11.78 1.65 -9.71
CA GLU A 58 -10.87 2.74 -10.06
C GLU A 58 -11.62 3.88 -10.75
N ALA A 59 -11.24 5.12 -10.45
CA ALA A 59 -11.93 6.31 -10.96
C ALA A 59 -11.77 6.48 -12.47
N GLU A 60 -10.63 6.09 -13.05
CA GLU A 60 -10.35 6.12 -14.48
C GLU A 60 -11.25 5.18 -15.29
N PHE A 61 -11.82 4.15 -14.64
CA PHE A 61 -12.81 3.28 -15.24
C PHE A 61 -14.25 3.74 -15.00
N ALA A 62 -14.49 4.89 -14.36
CA ALA A 62 -15.82 5.40 -14.07
C ALA A 62 -16.24 6.53 -15.05
N VAL A 63 -17.52 6.93 -15.03
CA VAL A 63 -17.99 8.07 -15.82
C VAL A 63 -17.55 9.36 -15.13
N HIS A 64 -16.79 10.21 -15.81
CA HIS A 64 -16.33 11.48 -15.24
C HIS A 64 -16.46 12.66 -16.21
N THR A 65 -16.43 13.87 -15.65
CA THR A 65 -16.29 15.13 -16.42
C THR A 65 -14.91 15.76 -16.31
N GLY A 66 -14.06 15.25 -15.42
CA GLY A 66 -12.72 15.79 -15.20
C GLY A 66 -11.66 15.27 -16.17
N GLU A 67 -10.41 15.53 -15.83
CA GLU A 67 -9.21 15.14 -16.58
C GLU A 67 -8.69 13.78 -16.10
N LEU A 68 -8.45 12.85 -17.03
CA LEU A 68 -7.75 11.61 -16.74
C LEU A 68 -6.25 11.90 -16.53
N LEU A 69 -5.74 11.57 -15.35
CA LEU A 69 -4.31 11.49 -15.08
C LEU A 69 -3.87 10.05 -15.34
N SER A 70 -2.82 9.87 -16.13
CA SER A 70 -2.30 8.53 -16.41
C SER A 70 -0.79 8.55 -16.56
N ALA A 71 -0.10 7.62 -15.89
CA ALA A 71 1.34 7.41 -16.06
C ALA A 71 1.69 6.99 -17.50
N SER A 72 0.75 6.37 -18.22
CA SER A 72 0.93 5.98 -19.62
C SER A 72 0.77 7.16 -20.61
N ALA A 73 0.25 8.31 -20.16
CA ALA A 73 -0.03 9.51 -20.95
C ALA A 73 0.77 10.74 -20.47
N SER A 74 0.85 11.79 -21.30
CA SER A 74 1.63 13.00 -20.99
C SER A 74 0.94 14.00 -20.04
N GLY A 75 -0.19 13.65 -19.42
CA GLY A 75 -1.10 14.56 -18.70
C GLY A 75 -0.91 14.64 -17.19
N ASP A 76 0.13 14.00 -16.64
CA ASP A 76 0.30 13.86 -15.20
C ASP A 76 0.93 15.10 -14.53
N ILE A 77 0.52 15.36 -13.29
CA ILE A 77 0.97 16.49 -12.47
C ILE A 77 2.28 16.10 -11.78
N ALA A 78 3.38 16.67 -12.26
CA ALA A 78 4.62 16.68 -11.48
C ALA A 78 4.36 17.42 -10.16
N SER A 79 4.66 16.76 -9.04
CA SER A 79 4.43 17.33 -7.71
C SER A 79 5.37 18.50 -7.38
N TYR A 80 6.39 18.75 -8.21
CA TYR A 80 7.28 19.91 -8.10
C TYR A 80 7.77 20.42 -9.47
N THR A 81 8.27 21.66 -9.49
CA THR A 81 8.77 22.35 -10.70
C THR A 81 10.28 22.60 -10.61
N PRO A 82 11.05 22.42 -11.71
CA PRO A 82 10.64 21.88 -13.01
C PRO A 82 10.37 20.37 -12.93
N ASP A 83 9.50 19.85 -13.81
CA ASP A 83 9.29 18.41 -14.00
C ASP A 83 10.62 17.74 -14.40
N ARG A 84 11.10 16.77 -13.60
CA ARG A 84 12.39 16.08 -13.79
C ARG A 84 12.27 14.59 -14.06
N ARG A 85 11.07 14.10 -14.37
CA ARG A 85 10.81 12.68 -14.67
C ARG A 85 11.56 12.19 -15.90
N GLY A 86 12.03 13.10 -16.74
CA GLY A 86 12.65 12.76 -18.00
C GLY A 86 11.62 12.12 -18.93
N THR A 87 11.92 10.93 -19.46
CA THR A 87 11.01 10.14 -20.30
C THR A 87 10.37 8.97 -19.55
N GLU A 88 10.54 8.90 -18.23
CA GLU A 88 10.02 7.81 -17.41
C GLU A 88 8.52 8.00 -17.16
N ARG A 89 7.73 6.98 -17.49
CA ARG A 89 6.26 7.00 -17.40
C ARG A 89 5.75 6.88 -15.97
N ARG A 90 6.31 5.94 -15.21
CA ARG A 90 5.94 5.64 -13.81
C ARG A 90 6.85 6.34 -12.80
N ALA A 91 7.28 7.56 -13.14
CA ALA A 91 8.24 8.27 -12.34
C ALA A 91 7.64 8.72 -11.01
N ALA A 92 8.37 8.46 -9.92
CA ALA A 92 8.03 8.92 -8.58
C ALA A 92 7.82 10.44 -8.51
N TYR A 93 7.19 10.90 -7.42
CA TYR A 93 6.87 12.30 -7.17
C TYR A 93 5.84 12.88 -8.15
N THR A 94 4.87 12.05 -8.50
CA THR A 94 3.71 12.41 -9.29
C THR A 94 2.44 11.87 -8.66
N LEU A 95 1.32 12.53 -8.97
CA LEU A 95 0.02 12.03 -8.55
C LEU A 95 -0.32 10.70 -9.24
N SER A 96 0.05 10.51 -10.50
CA SER A 96 -0.19 9.23 -11.19
C SER A 96 0.65 8.09 -10.60
N ALA A 97 1.92 8.31 -10.25
CA ALA A 97 2.74 7.24 -9.69
C ALA A 97 2.20 6.76 -8.33
N GLU A 98 1.62 7.62 -7.51
CA GLU A 98 1.05 7.20 -6.23
C GLU A 98 -0.41 6.71 -6.32
N ALA A 99 -1.03 6.77 -7.50
CA ALA A 99 -2.39 6.25 -7.75
C ALA A 99 -2.38 4.71 -7.91
N SER A 100 -3.47 4.06 -7.51
CA SER A 100 -3.74 2.66 -7.84
C SER A 100 -3.80 2.51 -9.35
N GLY A 101 -3.19 1.46 -9.92
CA GLY A 101 -3.16 1.31 -11.37
C GLY A 101 -2.29 2.32 -12.13
N ARG A 102 -1.73 3.31 -11.42
CA ARG A 102 -0.99 4.47 -11.93
C ARG A 102 -1.83 5.48 -12.71
N ASP A 103 -3.16 5.43 -12.53
CA ASP A 103 -4.13 6.28 -13.20
C ASP A 103 -5.13 6.82 -12.18
N ALA A 104 -5.70 8.01 -12.42
CA ALA A 104 -6.69 8.63 -11.54
C ALA A 104 -7.49 9.71 -12.29
N VAL A 105 -8.53 10.26 -11.68
CA VAL A 105 -9.32 11.35 -12.27
C VAL A 105 -9.17 12.63 -11.46
N ARG A 106 -8.63 13.67 -12.11
CA ARG A 106 -8.61 15.03 -11.57
C ARG A 106 -9.91 15.76 -11.86
N LEU A 107 -10.48 16.33 -10.81
CA LEU A 107 -11.72 17.11 -10.82
C LEU A 107 -11.44 18.55 -10.41
N ASP A 108 -11.84 19.49 -11.25
CA ASP A 108 -11.99 20.90 -10.89
C ASP A 108 -13.37 21.15 -10.25
N ARG A 109 -13.56 22.36 -9.71
CA ARG A 109 -14.81 22.78 -9.08
C ARG A 109 -16.02 22.66 -10.02
N GLY A 110 -16.99 21.85 -9.62
CA GLY A 110 -18.22 21.56 -10.36
C GLY A 110 -18.15 20.31 -11.23
N GLU A 111 -17.00 19.65 -11.29
CA GLU A 111 -16.82 18.36 -11.97
C GLU A 111 -17.08 17.19 -11.03
N TYR A 112 -17.26 16.00 -11.62
CA TYR A 112 -17.57 14.79 -10.88
C TYR A 112 -16.98 13.54 -11.51
N VAL A 113 -16.92 12.49 -10.69
CA VAL A 113 -16.81 11.09 -11.10
C VAL A 113 -18.02 10.32 -10.57
N GLU A 114 -18.57 9.40 -11.36
CA GLU A 114 -19.79 8.65 -11.07
C GLU A 114 -19.57 7.15 -11.28
N PHE A 115 -19.66 6.42 -10.17
CA PHE A 115 -19.53 4.97 -10.09
C PHE A 115 -20.91 4.31 -10.13
N THR A 116 -20.96 3.05 -10.56
CA THR A 116 -22.17 2.23 -10.48
C THR A 116 -21.92 1.05 -9.56
N LEU A 117 -22.69 0.93 -8.47
CA LEU A 117 -22.54 -0.15 -7.51
C LEU A 117 -22.86 -1.50 -8.17
N THR A 118 -21.98 -2.49 -8.09
CA THR A 118 -22.22 -3.87 -8.56
C THR A 118 -22.90 -4.75 -7.51
N ARG A 119 -22.87 -4.32 -6.24
CA ARG A 119 -23.43 -5.03 -5.08
C ARG A 119 -23.97 -4.04 -4.05
N PRO A 120 -24.86 -4.48 -3.13
CA PRO A 120 -25.43 -3.59 -2.14
C PRO A 120 -24.38 -2.97 -1.22
N ALA A 121 -24.51 -1.68 -0.91
CA ALA A 121 -23.59 -0.96 -0.03
C ALA A 121 -24.28 0.10 0.83
N ASN A 122 -23.74 0.35 2.01
CA ASN A 122 -24.15 1.43 2.94
C ASN A 122 -22.95 2.19 3.51
N ALA A 123 -21.75 1.91 3.03
CA ALA A 123 -20.53 2.61 3.40
C ALA A 123 -19.58 2.67 2.21
N ILE A 124 -18.80 3.74 2.15
CA ILE A 124 -17.77 3.95 1.15
C ILE A 124 -16.46 4.43 1.77
N THR A 125 -15.35 4.11 1.14
CA THR A 125 -14.04 4.73 1.35
C THR A 125 -13.61 5.30 0.01
N VAL A 126 -13.18 6.57 0.00
CA VAL A 126 -12.65 7.23 -1.19
C VAL A 126 -11.18 7.51 -0.94
N ARG A 127 -10.30 7.01 -1.81
CA ARG A 127 -8.90 7.44 -1.84
C ARG A 127 -8.80 8.65 -2.76
N ALA A 128 -8.29 9.75 -2.24
CA ALA A 128 -8.21 11.00 -2.98
C ALA A 128 -7.00 11.83 -2.55
N SER A 129 -6.61 12.75 -3.43
CA SER A 129 -5.60 13.78 -3.16
C SER A 129 -6.22 15.17 -3.34
N ILE A 130 -5.90 16.08 -2.42
CA ILE A 130 -6.13 17.52 -2.55
C ILE A 130 -4.81 18.25 -2.28
N PRO A 131 -4.63 19.49 -2.79
CA PRO A 131 -3.41 20.24 -2.55
C PRO A 131 -3.17 20.48 -1.07
N ASP A 132 -1.90 20.49 -0.67
CA ASP A 132 -1.48 20.97 0.64
C ASP A 132 -1.67 22.49 0.79
N ALA A 133 -1.66 22.97 2.03
CA ALA A 133 -1.52 24.39 2.33
C ALA A 133 -0.11 24.89 1.97
N PRO A 134 0.07 26.16 1.55
CA PRO A 134 1.38 26.68 1.17
C PRO A 134 2.49 26.60 2.23
N ALA A 135 2.12 26.42 3.51
CA ALA A 135 3.03 26.33 4.65
C ALA A 135 3.02 24.94 5.31
N GLY A 136 2.45 23.92 4.65
CA GLY A 136 2.20 22.61 5.25
C GLY A 136 1.00 22.60 6.18
N GLY A 137 0.75 21.45 6.81
CA GLY A 137 -0.34 21.25 7.76
C GLY A 137 -1.73 21.07 7.12
N GLY A 138 -1.81 21.03 5.80
CA GLY A 138 -3.00 20.67 5.06
C GLY A 138 -4.14 21.69 5.00
N ILE A 139 -5.15 21.33 4.20
CA ILE A 139 -6.44 22.02 4.11
C ILE A 139 -7.57 20.99 4.21
N GLU A 140 -8.77 21.47 4.54
CA GLU A 140 -10.00 20.69 4.37
C GLU A 140 -10.75 21.14 3.12
N SER A 141 -11.39 20.20 2.42
CA SER A 141 -12.26 20.52 1.28
C SER A 141 -13.45 19.57 1.19
N PRO A 142 -14.67 20.07 0.91
CA PRO A 142 -15.84 19.23 0.77
C PRO A 142 -15.83 18.45 -0.54
N LEU A 143 -16.31 17.21 -0.50
CA LEU A 143 -16.68 16.37 -1.63
C LEU A 143 -18.14 15.95 -1.45
N GLU A 144 -19.00 16.36 -2.37
CA GLU A 144 -20.41 15.99 -2.32
C GLU A 144 -20.59 14.56 -2.81
N VAL A 145 -21.20 13.74 -1.97
CA VAL A 145 -21.53 12.35 -2.29
C VAL A 145 -23.02 12.28 -2.55
N THR A 146 -23.39 11.86 -3.76
CA THR A 146 -24.79 11.64 -4.10
C THR A 146 -25.08 10.23 -4.58
N VAL A 147 -26.23 9.70 -4.18
CA VAL A 147 -26.73 8.42 -4.67
C VAL A 147 -28.04 8.62 -5.41
N ASP A 148 -28.11 8.13 -6.64
CA ASP A 148 -29.24 8.26 -7.58
C ASP A 148 -29.74 9.72 -7.75
N GLY A 149 -28.83 10.68 -7.66
CA GLY A 149 -29.09 12.12 -7.83
C GLY A 149 -30.04 12.76 -6.81
N ARG A 150 -30.33 12.10 -5.68
CA ARG A 150 -31.32 12.57 -4.69
C ARG A 150 -30.79 12.62 -3.26
N HIS A 151 -30.04 11.61 -2.85
CA HIS A 151 -29.39 11.59 -1.54
C HIS A 151 -28.09 12.39 -1.64
N ARG A 152 -27.83 13.34 -0.74
CA ARG A 152 -26.62 14.18 -0.75
C ARG A 152 -26.04 14.26 0.65
N GLU A 153 -24.88 13.66 0.81
CA GLU A 153 -24.02 13.81 1.98
C GLU A 153 -22.77 14.60 1.58
N VAL A 154 -22.04 15.11 2.56
CA VAL A 154 -20.76 15.78 2.33
C VAL A 154 -19.69 14.99 3.05
N MET A 155 -18.72 14.50 2.29
CA MET A 155 -17.46 13.98 2.78
C MET A 155 -16.47 15.14 2.91
N THR A 156 -15.82 15.30 4.06
CA THR A 156 -14.74 16.28 4.21
C THR A 156 -13.43 15.56 3.93
N LEU A 157 -12.74 15.96 2.86
CA LEU A 157 -11.38 15.53 2.57
C LEU A 157 -10.40 16.42 3.35
N THR A 158 -9.26 15.87 3.73
CA THR A 158 -8.15 16.61 4.34
C THR A 158 -6.84 16.24 3.66
N SER A 159 -5.88 17.17 3.65
CA SER A 159 -4.49 16.89 3.29
C SER A 159 -3.54 17.03 4.48
N GLU A 160 -4.04 17.13 5.71
CA GLU A 160 -3.24 17.28 6.93
C GLU A 160 -2.28 16.10 7.17
N PHE A 161 -2.72 14.90 6.81
CA PHE A 161 -1.95 13.65 6.97
C PHE A 161 -1.34 13.17 5.65
N ALA A 162 -1.52 13.94 4.58
CA ALA A 162 -0.90 13.75 3.29
C ALA A 162 0.25 14.75 3.11
N TRP A 163 1.01 14.57 2.04
CA TRP A 163 2.17 15.39 1.65
C TRP A 163 3.32 15.35 2.64
N LEU A 164 4.33 14.58 2.27
CA LEU A 164 5.63 14.52 2.91
C LEU A 164 6.68 15.11 1.99
N TYR A 165 7.63 15.83 2.59
CA TYR A 165 8.67 16.59 1.93
C TYR A 165 10.06 16.27 2.48
N ALA A 166 11.08 16.73 1.76
CA ALA A 166 12.51 16.53 2.03
C ALA A 166 12.95 15.06 1.93
N ASP A 167 14.16 14.78 2.40
CA ASP A 167 14.71 13.44 2.58
C ASP A 167 14.19 12.81 3.88
N TYR A 168 14.36 11.49 3.99
CA TYR A 168 14.05 10.73 5.21
C TYR A 168 14.61 11.43 6.47
N PRO A 169 13.90 11.46 7.61
CA PRO A 169 12.64 10.77 7.89
C PRO A 169 11.39 11.44 7.28
N PHE A 170 11.51 12.52 6.52
CA PHE A 170 10.40 13.28 5.92
C PHE A 170 9.69 14.22 6.89
N SER A 171 9.36 15.41 6.38
CA SER A 171 8.67 16.48 7.11
C SER A 171 7.34 16.83 6.44
N ASN A 172 6.38 17.34 7.22
CA ASN A 172 5.16 17.98 6.69
C ASN A 172 5.39 19.46 6.31
N ASP A 173 6.62 19.98 6.38
CA ASP A 173 6.93 21.38 6.01
C ASP A 173 7.43 21.46 4.55
N PRO A 174 6.64 22.00 3.59
CA PRO A 174 7.09 22.22 2.21
C PRO A 174 8.24 23.24 2.11
N GLY A 175 8.41 24.06 3.15
CA GLY A 175 9.49 25.01 3.33
C GLY A 175 10.75 24.43 3.97
N SER A 176 10.77 23.16 4.37
CA SER A 176 11.95 22.52 4.97
C SER A 176 13.15 22.54 4.01
N ASP A 177 14.35 22.75 4.55
CA ASP A 177 15.59 22.39 3.86
C ASP A 177 15.73 20.86 3.81
N TRP A 178 16.73 20.36 3.09
CA TRP A 178 17.16 18.97 3.24
C TRP A 178 17.51 18.68 4.71
N LEU A 179 16.91 17.64 5.28
CA LEU A 179 17.13 17.19 6.65
C LEU A 179 18.55 16.60 6.79
N HIS A 180 19.09 16.02 5.71
CA HIS A 180 20.47 15.55 5.64
C HIS A 180 21.24 16.27 4.51
N PRO A 181 21.85 17.44 4.80
CA PRO A 181 22.54 18.24 3.78
C PRO A 181 23.80 17.57 3.23
N ASP A 182 24.39 16.63 3.96
CA ASP A 182 25.60 15.87 3.61
C ASP A 182 25.33 14.59 2.82
N TRP A 183 24.08 14.13 2.75
CA TRP A 183 23.72 12.97 1.95
C TRP A 183 23.91 13.25 0.46
N TRP A 184 24.43 12.25 -0.25
CA TRP A 184 24.56 12.31 -1.70
C TRP A 184 23.18 12.37 -2.35
N ARG A 185 23.07 13.20 -3.39
CA ARG A 185 21.88 13.31 -4.24
C ARG A 185 22.32 13.34 -5.70
N PRO A 186 21.48 12.88 -6.64
CA PRO A 186 21.77 13.01 -8.06
C PRO A 186 22.07 14.47 -8.43
N PRO A 187 23.05 14.75 -9.30
CA PRO A 187 23.31 16.12 -9.76
C PRO A 187 22.10 16.78 -10.44
N THR A 188 21.15 15.98 -10.91
CA THR A 188 19.87 16.37 -11.48
C THR A 188 18.79 16.66 -10.43
N GLU A 189 19.06 16.56 -9.14
CA GLU A 189 18.10 16.83 -8.06
C GLU A 189 17.79 18.33 -7.93
N SER A 190 16.54 18.68 -7.65
CA SER A 190 16.12 20.09 -7.56
C SER A 190 16.50 20.70 -6.22
N GLN A 191 17.15 21.86 -6.27
CA GLN A 191 17.36 22.70 -5.07
C GLN A 191 16.19 23.67 -4.84
N ALA A 192 15.19 23.70 -5.74
CA ALA A 192 13.97 24.47 -5.51
C ALA A 192 13.03 23.66 -4.60
N LYS A 193 12.44 24.33 -3.62
CA LYS A 193 11.42 23.79 -2.73
C LYS A 193 10.04 23.79 -3.39
N PRO A 194 9.11 22.90 -3.00
CA PRO A 194 9.30 21.82 -2.02
C PRO A 194 10.21 20.70 -2.55
N HIS A 195 10.96 20.07 -1.65
CA HIS A 195 11.84 18.94 -1.98
C HIS A 195 11.06 17.62 -1.92
N ARG A 196 11.16 16.78 -2.96
CA ARG A 196 10.60 15.40 -3.02
C ARG A 196 9.17 15.23 -2.45
N PRO A 197 8.19 16.06 -2.85
CA PRO A 197 6.80 15.89 -2.41
C PRO A 197 6.28 14.50 -2.76
N SER A 198 5.78 13.77 -1.75
CA SER A 198 5.26 12.40 -1.87
C SER A 198 4.16 12.15 -0.82
N HIS A 199 3.58 10.96 -0.80
CA HIS A 199 2.51 10.59 0.12
C HIS A 199 1.27 11.49 -0.06
N ALA A 200 0.90 11.73 -1.31
CA ALA A 200 -0.04 12.77 -1.73
C ALA A 200 -1.52 12.40 -1.55
N TYR A 201 -1.83 11.12 -1.33
CA TYR A 201 -3.19 10.61 -1.16
C TYR A 201 -3.50 10.33 0.31
N ASP A 202 -4.79 10.39 0.64
CA ASP A 202 -5.36 9.96 1.92
C ASP A 202 -6.72 9.29 1.65
N GLU A 203 -7.16 8.41 2.55
CA GLU A 203 -8.48 7.76 2.44
C GLU A 203 -9.52 8.32 3.39
N GLN A 204 -10.71 8.65 2.87
CA GLN A 204 -11.83 9.11 3.69
C GLN A 204 -13.02 8.16 3.64
N ARG A 205 -13.45 7.72 4.82
CA ARG A 205 -14.64 6.88 5.02
C ARG A 205 -15.90 7.70 5.21
N LEU A 206 -17.01 7.25 4.63
CA LEU A 206 -18.34 7.81 4.82
C LEU A 206 -19.40 6.71 4.90
N ARG A 207 -20.28 6.80 5.90
CA ARG A 207 -21.52 6.00 5.94
C ARG A 207 -22.60 6.67 5.11
N LEU A 208 -23.30 5.88 4.32
CA LEU A 208 -24.50 6.31 3.60
C LEU A 208 -25.72 6.21 4.52
N ASP A 209 -26.79 6.94 4.19
CA ASP A 209 -28.04 6.95 4.95
C ASP A 209 -28.72 5.58 5.10
N ARG A 210 -28.54 4.71 4.11
CA ARG A 210 -29.14 3.37 4.04
C ARG A 210 -28.32 2.45 3.16
N THR A 211 -28.75 1.18 3.08
CA THR A 211 -28.23 0.26 2.07
C THR A 211 -28.86 0.55 0.71
N HIS A 212 -28.02 0.93 -0.24
CA HIS A 212 -28.38 1.12 -1.65
C HIS A 212 -28.11 -0.18 -2.42
N PRO A 213 -28.98 -0.60 -3.36
CA PRO A 213 -28.83 -1.84 -4.10
C PRO A 213 -27.75 -1.75 -5.19
N ALA A 214 -27.36 -2.91 -5.74
CA ALA A 214 -26.62 -2.96 -7.00
C ALA A 214 -27.39 -2.21 -8.11
N GLY A 215 -26.66 -1.55 -9.00
CA GLY A 215 -27.17 -0.68 -10.07
C GLY A 215 -27.41 0.77 -9.64
N SER A 216 -27.29 1.10 -8.35
CA SER A 216 -27.36 2.51 -7.91
C SER A 216 -26.13 3.28 -8.39
N THR A 217 -26.33 4.55 -8.73
CA THR A 217 -25.25 5.44 -9.17
C THR A 217 -24.74 6.26 -8.00
N LEU A 218 -23.44 6.21 -7.74
CA LEU A 218 -22.78 6.96 -6.68
C LEU A 218 -21.84 7.98 -7.31
N ARG A 219 -22.15 9.26 -7.11
CA ARG A 219 -21.41 10.37 -7.71
C ARG A 219 -20.68 11.16 -6.64
N LEU A 220 -19.39 11.39 -6.88
CA LEU A 220 -18.51 12.26 -6.12
C LEU A 220 -18.34 13.57 -6.89
N THR A 221 -18.84 14.68 -6.36
CA THR A 221 -18.81 16.00 -7.02
C THR A 221 -17.99 16.98 -6.21
N VAL A 222 -17.04 17.66 -6.85
CA VAL A 222 -16.31 18.76 -6.22
C VAL A 222 -17.22 20.00 -6.23
N PRO A 223 -17.62 20.55 -5.07
CA PRO A 223 -18.52 21.70 -5.05
C PRO A 223 -17.89 22.95 -5.66
N ARG A 224 -18.71 23.86 -6.20
CA ARG A 224 -18.20 25.16 -6.68
C ARG A 224 -17.58 26.02 -5.58
N THR A 225 -17.87 25.71 -4.33
CA THR A 225 -17.36 26.37 -3.13
C THR A 225 -16.19 25.62 -2.49
N ALA A 226 -15.68 24.54 -3.10
CA ALA A 226 -14.57 23.76 -2.57
C ALA A 226 -13.33 24.64 -2.35
N ALA A 227 -12.68 24.48 -1.19
CA ALA A 227 -11.47 25.22 -0.87
C ALA A 227 -10.30 24.77 -1.76
N ALA A 228 -10.15 23.45 -1.94
CA ALA A 228 -9.14 22.85 -2.80
C ALA A 228 -9.24 23.40 -4.23
N ALA A 229 -8.07 23.65 -4.83
CA ALA A 229 -7.98 24.11 -6.22
C ALA A 229 -8.36 23.01 -7.21
N TRP A 230 -8.10 21.76 -6.84
CA TRP A 230 -8.42 20.54 -7.58
C TRP A 230 -8.61 19.39 -6.57
N THR A 231 -9.24 18.31 -7.01
CA THR A 231 -9.34 17.06 -6.25
C THR A 231 -9.04 15.91 -7.21
N VAL A 232 -8.08 15.07 -6.89
CA VAL A 232 -7.83 13.83 -7.63
C VAL A 232 -8.53 12.69 -6.90
N VAL A 233 -9.41 11.99 -7.58
CA VAL A 233 -10.04 10.76 -7.08
C VAL A 233 -9.30 9.59 -7.72
N ASP A 234 -8.77 8.72 -6.88
CA ASP A 234 -8.05 7.51 -7.28
C ASP A 234 -9.01 6.33 -7.38
N LEU A 235 -9.58 5.90 -6.24
CA LEU A 235 -10.49 4.75 -6.21
C LEU A 235 -11.64 4.93 -5.21
N LEU A 236 -12.64 4.08 -5.38
CA LEU A 236 -13.78 3.92 -4.48
C LEU A 236 -13.87 2.47 -3.99
N ASP A 237 -13.74 2.29 -2.68
CA ASP A 237 -14.17 1.06 -2.01
C ASP A 237 -15.61 1.22 -1.50
N TYR A 238 -16.48 0.25 -1.75
CA TYR A 238 -17.83 0.22 -1.18
C TYR A 238 -18.21 -1.13 -0.60
N GLU A 239 -18.90 -1.10 0.53
CA GLU A 239 -19.27 -2.30 1.26
C GLU A 239 -20.63 -2.18 1.98
N ARG A 240 -21.13 -3.35 2.39
CA ARG A 240 -22.29 -3.47 3.26
C ARG A 240 -21.82 -3.78 4.68
N ILE A 241 -21.67 -2.73 5.49
CA ILE A 241 -21.34 -2.87 6.90
C ILE A 241 -22.54 -3.40 7.70
N ALA A 242 -22.25 -4.25 8.68
CA ALA A 242 -23.23 -4.72 9.65
C ALA A 242 -23.62 -3.59 10.63
N PRO A 243 -24.76 -3.69 11.34
CA PRO A 243 -25.01 -2.86 12.52
C PRO A 243 -23.94 -3.09 13.61
N PRO A 244 -23.77 -2.16 14.57
CA PRO A 244 -22.81 -2.34 15.64
C PRO A 244 -23.08 -3.63 16.44
N ALA A 245 -22.04 -4.43 16.66
CA ALA A 245 -22.16 -5.65 17.44
C ALA A 245 -22.60 -5.34 18.90
N PRO A 246 -23.41 -6.20 19.54
CA PRO A 246 -23.79 -6.00 20.93
C PRO A 246 -22.62 -6.35 21.87
N LYS A 247 -22.66 -5.79 23.09
CA LYS A 247 -21.70 -6.12 24.15
C LYS A 247 -21.64 -7.65 24.38
N PRO A 248 -20.47 -8.30 24.30
CA PRO A 248 -20.35 -9.73 24.58
C PRO A 248 -20.80 -10.09 26.01
N PRO A 249 -21.41 -11.26 26.24
CA PRO A 249 -21.61 -11.79 27.58
C PRO A 249 -20.28 -11.83 28.36
N HIS A 250 -20.34 -11.65 29.68
CA HIS A 250 -19.14 -11.67 30.54
C HIS A 250 -18.05 -10.65 30.19
N SER A 251 -18.44 -9.49 29.64
CA SER A 251 -17.52 -8.37 29.37
C SER A 251 -17.86 -7.10 30.16
N VAL A 252 -16.85 -6.25 30.32
CA VAL A 252 -16.89 -4.96 31.01
C VAL A 252 -16.83 -3.84 29.97
N SER A 253 -17.76 -2.88 30.00
CA SER A 253 -17.74 -1.78 29.03
C SER A 253 -16.95 -0.58 29.56
N ILE A 254 -16.15 0.05 28.71
CA ILE A 254 -15.40 1.28 29.06
C ILE A 254 -16.31 2.45 29.50
N LEU A 255 -17.57 2.48 29.06
CA LEU A 255 -18.54 3.51 29.48
C LEU A 255 -18.84 3.46 30.98
N GLN A 256 -18.73 2.28 31.60
CA GLN A 256 -18.92 2.14 33.05
C GLN A 256 -17.83 2.86 33.86
N PHE A 257 -16.71 3.19 33.21
CA PHE A 257 -15.55 3.85 33.81
C PHE A 257 -15.39 5.29 33.32
N GLY A 258 -16.40 5.86 32.68
CA GLY A 258 -16.44 7.26 32.28
C GLY A 258 -15.76 7.59 30.95
N ALA A 259 -15.52 6.59 30.08
CA ALA A 259 -15.10 6.86 28.71
C ALA A 259 -16.14 7.74 27.98
N ASP A 260 -15.67 8.67 27.16
CA ASP A 260 -16.51 9.63 26.46
C ASP A 260 -16.71 9.20 24.99
N PRO A 261 -17.90 8.73 24.59
CA PRO A 261 -18.15 8.23 23.24
C PRO A 261 -18.28 9.35 22.19
N SER A 262 -18.15 10.63 22.58
CA SER A 262 -18.12 11.76 21.66
C SER A 262 -16.72 12.14 21.20
N GLY A 263 -15.67 11.55 21.78
CA GLY A 263 -14.26 11.86 21.48
C GLY A 263 -13.78 13.18 22.08
N ARG A 264 -14.62 13.92 22.81
CA ARG A 264 -14.27 15.25 23.33
C ARG A 264 -13.34 15.20 24.55
N ARG A 265 -13.46 14.18 25.39
CA ARG A 265 -12.64 14.01 26.59
C ARG A 265 -11.78 12.76 26.48
N ASP A 266 -10.59 12.84 27.06
CA ASP A 266 -9.68 11.71 27.14
C ASP A 266 -10.32 10.53 27.88
N SER A 267 -10.26 9.36 27.26
CA SER A 267 -10.76 8.08 27.72
C SER A 267 -9.66 7.13 28.14
N SER A 268 -8.37 7.50 28.05
CA SER A 268 -7.25 6.61 28.40
C SER A 268 -7.37 6.02 29.81
N ALA A 269 -7.67 6.84 30.82
CA ALA A 269 -7.84 6.35 32.19
C ALA A 269 -9.09 5.46 32.38
N ALA A 270 -10.10 5.59 31.52
CA ALA A 270 -11.28 4.72 31.55
C ALA A 270 -10.95 3.31 31.02
N PHE A 271 -10.10 3.22 29.99
CA PHE A 271 -9.56 1.95 29.51
C PHE A 271 -8.79 1.23 30.62
N ASP A 272 -7.84 1.88 31.29
CA ASP A 272 -7.06 1.24 32.36
C ASP A 272 -7.96 0.68 33.46
N ARG A 273 -8.95 1.46 33.91
CA ARG A 273 -9.89 1.03 34.96
C ARG A 273 -10.76 -0.14 34.49
N ALA A 274 -11.20 -0.13 33.23
CA ALA A 274 -11.98 -1.22 32.66
C ALA A 274 -11.15 -2.52 32.57
N ILE A 275 -9.90 -2.43 32.13
CA ILE A 275 -8.95 -3.56 32.06
C ILE A 275 -8.71 -4.13 33.45
N ALA A 276 -8.35 -3.28 34.43
CA ALA A 276 -8.11 -3.71 35.80
C ALA A 276 -9.36 -4.37 36.42
N HIS A 277 -10.54 -3.80 36.16
CA HIS A 277 -11.79 -4.36 36.66
C HIS A 277 -12.15 -5.70 35.99
N ALA A 278 -11.97 -5.82 34.67
CA ALA A 278 -12.24 -7.06 33.94
C ALA A 278 -11.40 -8.22 34.49
N LYS A 279 -10.10 -7.99 34.72
CA LYS A 279 -9.19 -8.97 35.34
C LYS A 279 -9.62 -9.38 36.75
N GLN A 280 -10.00 -8.41 37.58
CA GLN A 280 -10.47 -8.71 38.95
C GLN A 280 -11.82 -9.44 38.97
N ARG A 281 -12.71 -9.12 38.02
CA ARG A 281 -14.09 -9.64 38.01
C ARG A 281 -14.18 -11.08 37.51
N PHE A 282 -13.23 -11.51 36.68
CA PHE A 282 -13.24 -12.82 36.03
C PHE A 282 -11.92 -13.59 36.28
N PRO A 283 -11.54 -13.85 37.54
CA PRO A 283 -10.32 -14.61 37.82
C PRO A 283 -10.40 -16.02 37.23
N GLY A 284 -9.35 -16.44 36.52
CA GLY A 284 -9.27 -17.76 35.87
C GLY A 284 -10.14 -17.91 34.60
N ARG A 285 -10.60 -16.80 34.01
CA ARG A 285 -11.27 -16.73 32.70
C ARG A 285 -10.74 -15.52 31.92
N ASP A 286 -11.02 -15.48 30.63
CA ASP A 286 -10.60 -14.36 29.79
C ASP A 286 -11.24 -13.04 30.26
N ALA A 287 -10.40 -12.05 30.54
CA ALA A 287 -10.84 -10.70 30.85
C ALA A 287 -11.23 -9.99 29.54
N VAL A 288 -12.51 -9.64 29.37
CA VAL A 288 -13.00 -8.97 28.16
C VAL A 288 -13.47 -7.55 28.46
N VAL A 289 -12.85 -6.57 27.80
CA VAL A 289 -13.24 -5.16 27.78
C VAL A 289 -13.92 -4.87 26.45
N TYR A 290 -15.13 -4.31 26.53
CA TYR A 290 -15.95 -3.96 25.37
C TYR A 290 -15.93 -2.45 25.11
N VAL A 291 -15.60 -2.09 23.87
CA VAL A 291 -15.68 -0.73 23.33
C VAL A 291 -16.98 -0.62 22.53
N PRO A 292 -18.00 0.11 23.02
CA PRO A 292 -19.24 0.27 22.27
C PRO A 292 -19.05 1.16 21.04
N ALA A 293 -20.11 1.30 20.24
CA ALA A 293 -20.13 2.28 19.17
C ALA A 293 -19.93 3.72 19.73
N GLY A 294 -19.08 4.49 19.07
CA GLY A 294 -18.69 5.84 19.48
C GLY A 294 -17.26 6.16 19.06
N THR A 295 -16.87 7.42 19.27
CA THR A 295 -15.50 7.88 19.08
C THR A 295 -14.89 8.15 20.46
N PHE A 296 -13.71 7.62 20.75
CA PHE A 296 -13.08 7.70 22.05
C PHE A 296 -11.67 8.28 21.89
N ARG A 297 -11.43 9.45 22.48
CA ARG A 297 -10.12 10.07 22.48
C ARG A 297 -9.20 9.37 23.48
N VAL A 298 -7.98 9.05 23.07
CA VAL A 298 -6.92 8.41 23.86
C VAL A 298 -5.63 9.15 23.55
N THR A 299 -4.96 9.70 24.57
CA THR A 299 -3.79 10.58 24.36
C THR A 299 -2.47 9.94 24.80
N ARG A 300 -2.44 8.62 24.97
CA ARG A 300 -1.25 7.82 25.30
C ARG A 300 -1.52 6.34 25.07
N HIS A 301 -0.46 5.55 25.12
CA HIS A 301 -0.56 4.09 25.02
C HIS A 301 -1.47 3.49 26.11
N ILE A 302 -2.33 2.57 25.69
CA ILE A 302 -3.10 1.68 26.54
C ILE A 302 -2.33 0.37 26.67
N VAL A 303 -1.83 0.07 27.86
CA VAL A 303 -1.06 -1.16 28.11
C VAL A 303 -2.02 -2.34 28.25
N VAL A 304 -1.84 -3.35 27.40
CA VAL A 304 -2.65 -4.58 27.35
C VAL A 304 -1.79 -5.79 27.66
N ASP A 305 -2.35 -6.71 28.44
CA ASP A 305 -1.75 -7.98 28.84
C ASP A 305 -2.88 -8.84 29.39
N ASP A 306 -2.96 -10.12 29.07
CA ASP A 306 -3.99 -11.05 29.59
C ASP A 306 -5.41 -10.46 29.54
N VAL A 307 -5.79 -9.91 28.39
CA VAL A 307 -7.03 -9.17 28.19
C VAL A 307 -7.44 -9.14 26.72
N ALA A 308 -8.74 -9.25 26.47
CA ALA A 308 -9.35 -8.95 25.18
C ALA A 308 -9.96 -7.55 25.18
N ILE A 309 -9.62 -6.71 24.21
CA ILE A 309 -10.29 -5.46 23.87
C ILE A 309 -11.11 -5.71 22.60
N VAL A 310 -12.43 -5.65 22.71
CA VAL A 310 -13.36 -6.00 21.62
C VAL A 310 -14.29 -4.82 21.34
N GLY A 311 -14.31 -4.33 20.11
CA GLY A 311 -15.19 -3.26 19.65
C GLY A 311 -16.54 -3.75 19.14
N ALA A 312 -17.36 -2.80 18.69
CA ALA A 312 -18.65 -3.05 18.05
C ALA A 312 -18.54 -3.21 16.52
N GLY A 313 -17.32 -3.35 15.98
CA GLY A 313 -16.97 -3.26 14.56
C GLY A 313 -16.14 -2.01 14.28
N ASN A 314 -15.13 -2.11 13.40
CA ASN A 314 -14.18 -1.01 13.16
C ASN A 314 -14.82 0.27 12.59
N TRP A 315 -15.93 0.15 11.87
CA TRP A 315 -16.72 1.31 11.49
C TRP A 315 -17.40 2.01 12.68
N HIS A 316 -17.72 1.27 13.75
CA HIS A 316 -18.56 1.72 14.86
C HIS A 316 -17.79 2.20 16.08
N SER A 317 -16.71 1.51 16.44
CA SER A 317 -15.88 1.82 17.60
C SER A 317 -14.58 2.45 17.14
N ILE A 318 -14.47 3.77 17.26
CA ILE A 318 -13.32 4.54 16.77
C ILE A 318 -12.53 5.02 17.97
N ILE A 319 -11.26 4.68 18.04
CA ILE A 319 -10.33 5.10 19.09
C ILE A 319 -9.31 5.99 18.41
N THR A 320 -9.23 7.25 18.84
CA THR A 320 -8.47 8.28 18.14
C THR A 320 -7.67 9.13 19.11
N GLY A 321 -6.65 9.84 18.64
CA GLY A 321 -5.87 10.70 19.52
C GLY A 321 -4.87 11.57 18.77
N PRO A 322 -4.65 12.80 19.27
CA PRO A 322 -3.61 13.66 18.75
C PRO A 322 -2.22 13.15 19.12
N VAL A 323 -1.23 13.57 18.33
CA VAL A 323 0.16 13.56 18.76
C VAL A 323 0.36 14.67 19.80
N THR A 324 0.78 14.31 21.00
CA THR A 324 1.01 15.26 22.10
C THR A 324 2.45 15.22 22.57
N ALA A 325 3.11 16.38 22.57
CA ALA A 325 4.48 16.51 23.07
C ALA A 325 4.57 16.22 24.58
N ARG A 326 5.67 15.59 24.98
CA ARG A 326 6.02 15.27 26.36
C ARG A 326 7.05 16.27 26.88
N GLU A 327 6.99 16.58 28.18
CA GLU A 327 8.00 17.44 28.81
C GLU A 327 9.37 16.75 28.92
N THR A 328 9.37 15.42 29.03
CA THR A 328 10.56 14.58 29.13
C THR A 328 10.42 13.36 28.23
N GLN A 329 11.52 12.96 27.61
CA GLN A 329 11.60 11.73 26.82
C GLN A 329 11.12 10.52 27.64
N ALA A 330 10.27 9.70 27.03
CA ALA A 330 9.84 8.43 27.60
C ALA A 330 11.00 7.40 27.59
N PRO A 331 10.94 6.35 28.43
CA PRO A 331 11.97 5.30 28.45
C PRO A 331 12.17 4.58 27.12
N ASP A 332 11.16 4.58 26.25
CA ASP A 332 11.20 4.02 24.90
C ASP A 332 11.83 4.95 23.85
N GLY A 333 12.26 6.15 24.26
CA GLY A 333 12.86 7.17 23.40
C GLY A 333 11.88 8.22 22.87
N SER A 334 10.58 8.09 23.15
CA SER A 334 9.56 8.98 22.57
C SER A 334 9.54 10.36 23.23
N TRP A 335 9.48 11.41 22.42
CA TRP A 335 9.15 12.78 22.80
C TRP A 335 7.66 13.10 22.64
N HIS A 336 6.90 12.25 21.94
CA HIS A 336 5.47 12.41 21.77
C HIS A 336 4.68 11.17 22.21
N ASP A 337 3.45 11.39 22.63
CA ASP A 337 2.43 10.36 22.85
C ASP A 337 1.36 10.44 21.77
N SER A 338 0.69 9.32 21.51
CA SER A 338 -0.51 9.28 20.68
C SER A 338 -1.42 8.13 21.13
N VAL A 339 -2.54 7.94 20.43
CA VAL A 339 -3.37 6.75 20.56
C VAL A 339 -2.56 5.50 20.19
N GLY A 340 -2.72 4.43 20.96
CA GLY A 340 -2.13 3.13 20.63
C GLY A 340 -2.40 2.06 21.69
N PHE A 341 -2.36 0.79 21.28
CA PHE A 341 -2.50 -0.37 22.17
C PHE A 341 -1.19 -1.15 22.24
N TYR A 342 -0.60 -1.21 23.43
CA TYR A 342 0.77 -1.70 23.59
C TYR A 342 0.83 -2.89 24.53
N GLY A 343 1.54 -3.94 24.11
CA GLY A 343 2.09 -4.91 25.04
C GLY A 343 3.15 -4.24 25.92
N ARG A 344 3.48 -4.86 27.06
CA ARG A 344 4.70 -4.53 27.77
C ARG A 344 5.90 -4.80 26.86
N TRP A 345 6.97 -4.06 27.06
CA TRP A 345 8.22 -4.33 26.35
C TRP A 345 8.75 -5.72 26.71
N SER A 346 9.38 -6.39 25.75
CA SER A 346 9.95 -7.73 25.94
C SER A 346 11.00 -7.76 27.06
N ASP A 347 11.79 -6.70 27.17
CA ASP A 347 12.80 -6.51 28.21
C ASP A 347 12.17 -6.27 29.61
N ASP A 348 10.87 -5.91 29.68
CA ASP A 348 10.11 -5.69 30.92
C ASP A 348 9.33 -6.95 31.36
N GLY A 349 10.06 -7.97 31.81
CA GLY A 349 9.47 -9.19 32.35
C GLY A 349 8.88 -10.13 31.30
N GLY A 350 9.41 -10.09 30.07
CA GLY A 350 9.07 -11.01 28.98
C GLY A 350 7.89 -10.57 28.12
N GLY A 351 7.48 -9.30 28.19
CA GLY A 351 6.40 -8.77 27.39
C GLY A 351 4.99 -9.09 27.89
N SER A 352 3.99 -8.75 27.08
CA SER A 352 2.60 -9.14 27.29
C SER A 352 2.27 -10.46 26.62
N ARG A 353 1.25 -11.15 27.13
CA ARG A 353 0.72 -12.39 26.55
C ARG A 353 -0.80 -12.44 26.58
N ASN A 354 -1.41 -13.38 25.84
CA ASN A 354 -2.85 -13.65 25.87
C ASN A 354 -3.69 -12.37 25.66
N VAL A 355 -3.31 -11.58 24.65
CA VAL A 355 -4.02 -10.36 24.27
C VAL A 355 -4.88 -10.64 23.04
N ARG A 356 -6.09 -10.09 23.03
CA ARG A 356 -6.91 -10.03 21.82
C ARG A 356 -7.33 -8.60 21.54
N LEU A 357 -6.97 -8.04 20.40
CA LEU A 357 -7.49 -6.76 19.91
C LEU A 357 -8.41 -7.06 18.73
N ALA A 358 -9.70 -6.74 18.85
CA ALA A 358 -10.69 -7.13 17.85
C ALA A 358 -11.74 -6.04 17.56
N ASP A 359 -12.06 -5.85 16.28
CA ASP A 359 -13.27 -5.16 15.82
C ASP A 359 -13.43 -3.68 16.22
N PHE A 360 -12.34 -2.90 16.20
CA PHE A 360 -12.36 -1.44 16.39
C PHE A 360 -11.39 -0.73 15.45
N ALA A 361 -11.54 0.58 15.29
CA ALA A 361 -10.61 1.43 14.56
C ALA A 361 -9.63 2.14 15.50
N ILE A 362 -8.38 2.28 15.06
CA ILE A 362 -7.34 3.13 15.64
C ILE A 362 -7.02 4.21 14.61
N VAL A 363 -7.32 5.47 14.93
CA VAL A 363 -7.13 6.59 14.01
C VAL A 363 -6.25 7.64 14.69
N GLY A 364 -4.96 7.65 14.36
CA GLY A 364 -4.03 8.65 14.85
C GLY A 364 -4.19 9.99 14.13
N GLU A 365 -3.42 10.97 14.59
CA GLU A 365 -3.25 12.27 13.94
C GLU A 365 -1.75 12.53 13.70
N VAL A 366 -1.02 11.51 13.21
CA VAL A 366 0.41 11.59 12.90
C VAL A 366 0.58 12.13 11.47
N ALA A 367 1.26 13.27 11.34
CA ALA A 367 1.39 14.01 10.07
C ALA A 367 2.83 14.05 9.52
N GLU A 368 3.80 13.57 10.28
CA GLU A 368 5.22 13.51 9.90
C GLU A 368 5.89 12.30 10.54
N ARG A 369 7.08 11.92 10.05
CA ARG A 369 7.80 10.77 10.59
C ARG A 369 8.84 11.25 11.59
N ILE A 370 8.70 10.77 12.82
CA ILE A 370 9.74 10.89 13.85
C ILE A 370 10.07 9.48 14.31
N ASP A 371 11.19 8.92 13.85
CA ASP A 371 11.49 7.51 14.06
C ASP A 371 11.61 7.11 15.53
N GLY A 372 12.15 8.03 16.35
CA GLY A 372 12.33 7.83 17.79
C GLY A 372 11.02 7.76 18.58
N ASP A 373 9.89 8.20 18.02
CA ASP A 373 8.60 8.18 18.69
C ASP A 373 7.86 6.86 18.48
N GLN A 374 7.32 6.30 19.56
CA GLN A 374 6.46 5.11 19.53
C GLN A 374 4.99 5.48 19.30
N VAL A 375 4.68 6.32 18.31
CA VAL A 375 3.29 6.72 17.99
C VAL A 375 2.63 5.79 16.97
N ASN A 376 2.67 4.48 17.26
CA ASN A 376 2.14 3.40 16.43
C ASN A 376 0.73 2.99 16.88
N GLY A 377 -0.06 2.38 15.98
CA GLY A 377 -1.39 1.88 16.33
C GLY A 377 -1.36 0.73 17.34
N VAL A 378 -0.49 -0.26 17.10
CA VAL A 378 -0.21 -1.36 18.01
C VAL A 378 1.30 -1.50 18.20
N GLY A 379 1.75 -1.75 19.43
CA GLY A 379 3.17 -2.05 19.65
C GLY A 379 3.53 -2.80 20.92
N GLY A 380 4.83 -2.81 21.25
CA GLY A 380 5.39 -3.62 22.34
C GLY A 380 5.52 -5.10 21.97
N ALA A 381 5.53 -5.98 22.97
CA ALA A 381 5.61 -7.43 22.77
C ALA A 381 4.30 -8.12 23.21
N LEU A 382 3.72 -8.91 22.32
CA LEU A 382 2.39 -9.52 22.41
C LEU A 382 2.42 -11.02 22.05
N SER A 383 3.01 -11.86 22.90
CA SER A 383 3.05 -13.31 22.65
C SER A 383 1.68 -13.97 22.82
N ASP A 384 1.44 -15.14 22.22
CA ASP A 384 0.20 -15.92 22.40
C ASP A 384 -1.07 -15.06 22.18
N SER A 385 -1.07 -14.20 21.16
CA SER A 385 -2.05 -13.12 21.01
C SER A 385 -2.71 -13.10 19.63
N VAL A 386 -3.79 -12.32 19.51
CA VAL A 386 -4.53 -12.13 18.26
C VAL A 386 -4.83 -10.64 18.03
N ILE A 387 -4.51 -10.14 16.85
CA ILE A 387 -4.88 -8.79 16.38
C ILE A 387 -5.75 -8.97 15.14
N GLU A 388 -7.04 -8.66 15.23
CA GLU A 388 -7.98 -8.94 14.15
C GLU A 388 -9.07 -7.92 13.89
N GLY A 389 -9.50 -7.79 12.64
CA GLY A 389 -10.65 -6.96 12.27
C GLY A 389 -10.43 -5.46 12.52
N LEU A 390 -9.20 -5.01 12.74
CA LEU A 390 -8.89 -3.61 13.02
C LEU A 390 -8.90 -2.76 11.74
N TYR A 391 -9.23 -1.50 11.90
CA TYR A 391 -8.89 -0.46 10.92
C TYR A 391 -7.86 0.48 11.54
N ILE A 392 -6.67 0.60 10.96
CA ILE A 392 -5.59 1.42 11.51
C ILE A 392 -5.23 2.50 10.48
N LYS A 393 -5.28 3.76 10.88
CA LYS A 393 -5.07 4.92 10.00
C LYS A 393 -4.25 6.01 10.70
N ASN A 394 -3.38 6.70 9.95
CA ASN A 394 -2.68 7.93 10.37
C ASN A 394 -1.88 7.78 11.67
N THR A 395 -1.22 6.63 11.80
CA THR A 395 -0.19 6.39 12.82
C THR A 395 1.19 6.39 12.16
N LYS A 396 2.28 6.43 12.94
CA LYS A 396 3.62 6.30 12.34
C LYS A 396 3.75 4.93 11.66
N VAL A 397 3.51 3.88 12.44
CA VAL A 397 3.43 2.49 11.96
C VAL A 397 2.10 1.91 12.39
N GLY A 398 1.49 1.07 11.57
CA GLY A 398 0.24 0.40 11.93
C GLY A 398 0.44 -0.54 13.11
N ILE A 399 1.34 -1.51 12.96
CA ILE A 399 1.71 -2.51 13.97
C ILE A 399 3.24 -2.63 14.04
N TRP A 400 3.87 -2.08 15.09
CA TRP A 400 5.32 -2.17 15.33
C TRP A 400 5.62 -3.02 16.55
N LEU A 401 6.16 -4.22 16.34
CA LEU A 401 6.32 -5.19 17.42
C LEU A 401 7.78 -5.41 17.75
N ASP A 402 8.13 -5.24 19.03
CA ASP A 402 9.48 -5.41 19.54
C ASP A 402 9.57 -6.68 20.37
N GLY A 403 10.24 -7.70 19.83
CA GLY A 403 10.43 -8.97 20.51
C GLY A 403 11.65 -8.99 21.44
N PRO A 404 12.03 -10.17 21.97
CA PRO A 404 11.51 -11.49 21.57
C PRO A 404 10.03 -11.70 21.88
N GLY A 405 9.34 -12.46 21.03
CA GLY A 405 7.93 -12.81 21.16
C GLY A 405 7.56 -14.03 20.32
N SER A 406 6.41 -14.67 20.58
CA SER A 406 5.98 -15.85 19.82
C SER A 406 4.48 -15.97 19.62
N ASP A 407 4.08 -16.76 18.63
CA ASP A 407 2.70 -17.27 18.48
C ASP A 407 1.63 -16.17 18.39
N LEU A 408 1.93 -15.11 17.62
CA LEU A 408 1.00 -14.03 17.32
C LEU A 408 0.28 -14.27 15.99
N LEU A 409 -1.04 -14.06 15.98
CA LEU A 409 -1.86 -14.03 14.77
C LEU A 409 -2.33 -12.60 14.47
N ILE A 410 -1.96 -12.08 13.31
CA ILE A 410 -2.40 -10.77 12.80
C ILE A 410 -3.29 -11.02 11.57
N ARG A 411 -4.61 -10.80 11.66
CA ARG A 411 -5.50 -11.14 10.53
C ARG A 411 -6.65 -10.19 10.29
N ASP A 412 -7.13 -10.16 9.05
CA ASP A 412 -8.38 -9.47 8.69
C ASP A 412 -8.36 -7.96 9.03
N ASN A 413 -7.16 -7.35 9.07
CA ASN A 413 -6.99 -5.92 9.36
C ASN A 413 -6.93 -5.11 8.07
N VAL A 414 -7.34 -3.85 8.14
CA VAL A 414 -7.15 -2.84 7.10
C VAL A 414 -6.25 -1.74 7.68
N ILE A 415 -5.04 -1.60 7.15
CA ILE A 415 -4.02 -0.67 7.62
C ILE A 415 -3.71 0.30 6.48
N VAL A 416 -4.06 1.57 6.64
CA VAL A 416 -3.95 2.55 5.55
C VAL A 416 -3.29 3.84 6.04
N ASP A 417 -2.66 4.59 5.12
CA ASP A 417 -2.15 5.94 5.36
C ASP A 417 -1.20 5.99 6.57
N GLN A 418 -0.18 5.15 6.53
CA GLN A 418 0.87 5.10 7.54
C GLN A 418 2.06 5.93 7.08
N ILE A 419 2.64 6.71 7.99
CA ILE A 419 3.80 7.55 7.65
C ILE A 419 5.08 6.71 7.43
N ALA A 420 5.13 5.50 8.00
CA ALA A 420 6.17 4.51 7.80
C ALA A 420 5.52 3.15 7.49
N ASP A 421 6.00 2.07 8.12
CA ASP A 421 5.55 0.70 7.85
C ASP A 421 4.06 0.44 8.15
N GLY A 422 3.48 -0.54 7.48
CA GLY A 422 2.17 -1.09 7.89
C GLY A 422 2.31 -2.05 9.07
N VAL A 423 3.12 -3.09 8.92
CA VAL A 423 3.43 -4.09 9.95
C VAL A 423 4.94 -4.33 10.00
N ASN A 424 5.57 -4.22 11.17
CA ASN A 424 6.98 -4.57 11.34
C ASN A 424 7.16 -5.54 12.53
N LEU A 425 7.68 -6.73 12.23
CA LEU A 425 8.14 -7.69 13.24
C LEU A 425 9.62 -7.43 13.51
N ARG A 426 9.91 -6.61 14.53
CA ARG A 426 11.28 -6.29 14.91
C ARG A 426 11.79 -7.23 15.99
N ARG A 427 12.96 -7.83 15.75
CA ARG A 427 13.80 -8.54 16.72
C ARG A 427 13.14 -9.79 17.34
N GLY A 428 13.49 -10.98 16.87
CA GLY A 428 13.30 -12.22 17.63
C GLY A 428 11.86 -12.73 17.74
N TRP A 429 11.03 -12.52 16.72
CA TRP A 429 9.67 -13.07 16.67
C TRP A 429 9.64 -14.49 16.10
N THR A 430 8.90 -15.41 16.74
CA THR A 430 8.81 -16.82 16.30
C THR A 430 7.36 -17.26 16.08
N GLY A 431 7.09 -17.94 14.97
CA GLY A 431 5.78 -18.54 14.70
C GLY A 431 4.64 -17.53 14.49
N VAL A 432 4.95 -16.29 14.12
CA VAL A 432 3.96 -15.26 13.80
C VAL A 432 3.31 -15.57 12.45
N ARG A 433 1.99 -15.41 12.36
CA ARG A 433 1.26 -15.44 11.09
C ARG A 433 0.53 -14.13 10.89
N ALA A 434 0.90 -13.37 9.86
CA ALA A 434 0.13 -12.22 9.41
C ALA A 434 -0.60 -12.56 8.11
N THR A 435 -1.93 -12.63 8.15
CA THR A 435 -2.72 -13.16 7.03
C THR A 435 -4.01 -12.41 6.75
N ASN A 436 -4.42 -12.34 5.49
CA ASN A 436 -5.68 -11.70 5.10
C ASN A 436 -5.78 -10.22 5.51
N ASN A 437 -4.66 -9.49 5.51
CA ASN A 437 -4.64 -8.06 5.79
C ASN A 437 -4.62 -7.24 4.49
N VAL A 438 -5.23 -6.06 4.52
CA VAL A 438 -5.06 -5.02 3.49
C VAL A 438 -4.13 -3.96 4.03
N VAL A 439 -3.09 -3.63 3.27
CA VAL A 439 -2.18 -2.53 3.59
C VAL A 439 -2.09 -1.58 2.40
N ARG A 440 -2.37 -0.29 2.59
CA ARG A 440 -2.37 0.69 1.50
C ARG A 440 -1.71 2.00 1.90
N ASN A 441 -0.99 2.63 0.97
CA ASN A 441 -0.44 3.98 1.13
C ASN A 441 0.48 4.10 2.36
N THR A 442 1.50 3.24 2.47
CA THR A 442 2.51 3.31 3.54
C THR A 442 3.70 4.16 3.11
N GLY A 443 4.32 4.88 4.06
CA GLY A 443 5.51 5.70 3.83
C GLY A 443 6.84 4.96 4.03
N ASP A 444 6.80 3.63 4.16
CA ASP A 444 7.92 2.69 4.16
C ASP A 444 7.38 1.28 3.82
N ASP A 445 8.14 0.23 4.14
CA ASP A 445 7.79 -1.18 3.95
C ASP A 445 6.36 -1.49 4.43
N ALA A 446 5.46 -1.91 3.53
CA ALA A 446 4.08 -2.20 3.92
C ALA A 446 4.02 -3.34 4.96
N MET A 447 4.84 -4.38 4.79
CA MET A 447 5.05 -5.42 5.79
C MET A 447 6.52 -5.85 5.86
N ALA A 448 7.12 -5.78 7.04
CA ALA A 448 8.53 -6.11 7.27
C ALA A 448 8.72 -7.18 8.35
N MET A 449 9.70 -8.06 8.12
CA MET A 449 10.33 -8.86 9.18
C MET A 449 11.76 -8.36 9.34
N TRP A 450 11.99 -7.55 10.37
CA TRP A 450 13.32 -7.02 10.67
C TRP A 450 13.96 -7.79 11.82
N SER A 451 14.83 -8.75 11.50
CA SER A 451 15.63 -9.46 12.52
C SER A 451 16.74 -8.55 13.03
N HIS A 452 16.37 -7.43 13.66
CA HIS A 452 17.29 -6.37 14.07
C HIS A 452 18.21 -6.86 15.19
N TYR A 453 19.50 -6.74 14.94
CA TYR A 453 20.55 -7.14 15.85
C TYR A 453 20.72 -6.11 16.97
N VAL A 454 20.32 -6.47 18.19
CA VAL A 454 20.48 -5.60 19.36
C VAL A 454 21.07 -6.31 20.58
N SER A 455 21.07 -7.65 20.60
CA SER A 455 21.51 -8.45 21.75
C SER A 455 23.02 -8.72 21.80
N GLY A 456 23.78 -8.33 20.77
CA GLY A 456 25.21 -8.62 20.65
C GLY A 456 25.53 -10.03 20.12
N ASP A 457 26.78 -10.28 19.72
CA ASP A 457 27.13 -11.47 18.92
C ASP A 457 26.79 -12.81 19.59
N ALA A 458 26.94 -12.90 20.91
CA ALA A 458 26.68 -14.14 21.66
C ALA A 458 25.19 -14.52 21.72
N ALA A 459 24.28 -13.57 21.50
CA ALA A 459 22.84 -13.74 21.60
C ALA A 459 22.10 -13.50 20.26
N LYS A 460 22.85 -13.26 19.16
CA LYS A 460 22.34 -12.97 17.81
C LYS A 460 21.24 -13.94 17.34
N GLU A 461 21.30 -15.20 17.76
CA GLU A 461 20.28 -16.21 17.44
C GLU A 461 18.89 -15.88 18.01
N LEU A 462 18.81 -15.17 19.14
CA LEU A 462 17.55 -14.74 19.77
C LEU A 462 16.88 -13.60 19.00
N ASP A 463 17.65 -12.80 18.25
CA ASP A 463 17.12 -11.67 17.48
C ASP A 463 16.60 -12.11 16.10
N LYS A 464 16.77 -13.39 15.73
CA LYS A 464 16.27 -13.94 14.46
C LYS A 464 14.76 -14.11 14.50
N ASN A 465 14.09 -13.42 13.60
CA ASN A 465 12.71 -13.75 13.26
C ASN A 465 12.69 -15.16 12.64
N THR A 466 11.95 -16.09 13.26
CA THR A 466 12.04 -17.52 12.96
C THR A 466 10.69 -18.15 12.66
N GLY A 467 10.54 -18.82 11.52
CA GLY A 467 9.31 -19.58 11.22
C GLY A 467 8.07 -18.70 11.07
N ASN A 468 8.22 -17.42 10.75
CA ASN A 468 7.10 -16.50 10.57
C ASN A 468 6.55 -16.57 9.15
N THR A 469 5.28 -16.21 9.00
CA THR A 469 4.56 -16.29 7.73
C THR A 469 3.75 -15.03 7.45
N PHE A 470 3.99 -14.40 6.29
CA PHE A 470 3.10 -13.39 5.71
C PHE A 470 2.31 -14.00 4.55
N ASP A 471 0.99 -14.12 4.69
CA ASP A 471 0.19 -14.97 3.82
C ASP A 471 -1.19 -14.40 3.42
N HIS A 472 -1.54 -14.41 2.13
CA HIS A 472 -2.83 -13.87 1.65
C HIS A 472 -3.09 -12.39 2.00
N ASN A 473 -2.07 -11.51 1.96
CA ASN A 473 -2.26 -10.07 2.18
C ASN A 473 -2.39 -9.32 0.84
N THR A 474 -3.20 -8.27 0.79
CA THR A 474 -3.25 -7.32 -0.33
C THR A 474 -2.50 -6.05 0.06
N ILE A 475 -1.49 -5.68 -0.72
CA ILE A 475 -0.69 -4.47 -0.54
C ILE A 475 -0.84 -3.59 -1.78
N GLN A 476 -1.10 -2.31 -1.57
CA GLN A 476 -1.26 -1.33 -2.65
C GLN A 476 -0.49 -0.04 -2.33
N THR A 477 0.26 0.47 -3.31
CA THR A 477 0.83 1.82 -3.27
C THR A 477 1.74 2.15 -2.06
N PRO A 478 2.68 1.28 -1.62
CA PRO A 478 3.71 1.74 -0.70
C PRO A 478 4.55 2.83 -1.39
N VAL A 479 4.56 4.02 -0.80
CA VAL A 479 5.17 5.23 -1.37
C VAL A 479 6.70 5.15 -1.32
N LEU A 480 7.25 4.51 -0.31
CA LEU A 480 8.67 4.27 -0.14
C LEU A 480 8.92 2.79 0.13
N ALA A 481 10.10 2.32 -0.25
CA ALA A 481 10.61 0.99 0.07
C ALA A 481 9.72 -0.10 -0.53
N ASN A 482 9.38 -1.14 0.23
CA ASN A 482 8.85 -2.37 -0.34
C ASN A 482 7.39 -2.66 0.02
N GLY A 483 6.77 -3.54 -0.74
CA GLY A 483 5.55 -4.20 -0.27
C GLY A 483 5.86 -5.12 0.91
N ILE A 484 6.66 -6.17 0.66
CA ILE A 484 7.09 -7.10 1.70
C ILE A 484 8.61 -7.17 1.75
N ALA A 485 9.20 -6.87 2.91
CA ALA A 485 10.64 -6.93 3.14
C ALA A 485 11.03 -7.90 4.26
N ILE A 486 12.00 -8.77 3.97
CA ILE A 486 12.58 -9.67 4.97
C ILE A 486 14.05 -9.30 5.15
N TYR A 487 14.40 -8.88 6.37
CA TYR A 487 15.77 -8.55 6.76
C TYR A 487 16.32 -9.59 7.73
N GLY A 488 17.13 -10.52 7.22
CA GLY A 488 17.68 -11.64 7.97
C GLY A 488 16.63 -12.63 8.50
N GLY A 489 17.06 -13.48 9.45
CA GLY A 489 16.17 -14.41 10.16
C GLY A 489 16.33 -15.86 9.72
N ARG A 490 15.35 -16.70 10.05
CA ARG A 490 15.39 -18.15 9.80
C ARG A 490 14.04 -18.73 9.40
N ASP A 491 14.02 -19.58 8.38
CA ASP A 491 12.87 -20.42 8.02
C ASP A 491 11.54 -19.65 7.80
N ASN A 492 11.61 -18.44 7.25
CA ASN A 492 10.43 -17.57 7.04
C ASN A 492 9.76 -17.83 5.68
N THR A 493 8.46 -17.53 5.60
CA THR A 493 7.63 -17.72 4.39
C THR A 493 6.80 -16.48 4.06
N VAL A 494 6.74 -16.16 2.78
CA VAL A 494 5.88 -15.11 2.20
C VAL A 494 5.05 -15.77 1.09
N SER A 495 3.74 -15.91 1.28
CA SER A 495 2.89 -16.66 0.34
C SER A 495 1.55 -16.05 -0.01
N ASP A 496 1.06 -16.33 -1.22
CA ASP A 496 -0.31 -15.99 -1.64
C ASP A 496 -0.65 -14.49 -1.56
N ASN A 497 0.34 -13.60 -1.52
CA ASN A 497 0.10 -12.16 -1.39
C ASN A 497 -0.13 -11.51 -2.77
N LEU A 498 -0.92 -10.44 -2.80
CA LEU A 498 -1.06 -9.55 -3.95
C LEU A 498 -0.39 -8.22 -3.59
N ILE A 499 0.66 -7.83 -4.32
CA ILE A 499 1.41 -6.60 -4.06
C ILE A 499 1.43 -5.75 -5.31
N ALA A 500 0.86 -4.56 -5.24
CA ALA A 500 0.75 -3.67 -6.37
C ALA A 500 1.32 -2.28 -6.08
N ASP A 501 1.85 -1.69 -7.14
CA ASP A 501 2.14 -0.26 -7.23
C ASP A 501 3.17 0.34 -6.25
N PRO A 502 4.27 -0.33 -5.87
CA PRO A 502 5.34 0.33 -5.10
C PRO A 502 5.93 1.52 -5.89
N VAL A 503 6.25 2.63 -5.22
CA VAL A 503 6.50 3.91 -5.92
C VAL A 503 7.98 4.23 -6.10
N ARG A 504 8.79 4.14 -5.05
CA ARG A 504 10.25 4.46 -5.13
C ARG A 504 11.09 3.77 -4.08
N GLU A 505 12.39 3.64 -4.39
CA GLU A 505 13.45 3.18 -3.47
C GLU A 505 13.19 1.78 -2.86
N GLY A 506 12.40 0.97 -3.57
CA GLY A 506 12.10 -0.42 -3.25
C GLY A 506 11.07 -1.00 -4.23
N SER A 507 10.51 -2.17 -3.92
CA SER A 507 9.68 -2.91 -4.88
C SER A 507 8.68 -3.85 -4.19
N ALA A 508 8.05 -4.78 -4.91
CA ALA A 508 7.03 -5.63 -4.30
C ALA A 508 7.58 -6.56 -3.22
N LEU A 509 8.67 -7.28 -3.51
CA LEU A 509 9.24 -8.31 -2.62
C LEU A 509 10.73 -8.11 -2.41
N HIS A 510 11.21 -8.17 -1.17
CA HIS A 510 12.60 -7.92 -0.82
C HIS A 510 13.18 -8.94 0.16
N ALA A 511 14.41 -9.35 -0.11
CA ALA A 511 15.28 -10.05 0.85
C ALA A 511 16.60 -9.29 0.98
N GLY A 512 16.87 -8.76 2.18
CA GLY A 512 18.03 -7.90 2.41
C GLY A 512 18.86 -8.32 3.62
N HIS A 513 20.19 -8.28 3.50
CA HIS A 513 21.10 -8.28 4.65
C HIS A 513 21.59 -6.85 4.85
N ARG A 514 20.75 -6.04 5.51
CA ARG A 514 20.94 -4.60 5.73
C ARG A 514 20.21 -4.14 7.00
N HIS A 515 20.45 -2.90 7.41
CA HIS A 515 19.80 -2.27 8.56
C HIS A 515 20.14 -2.93 9.90
N GLY A 516 21.38 -3.36 10.07
CA GLY A 516 21.81 -4.10 11.26
C GLY A 516 20.99 -5.37 11.44
N SER A 517 20.59 -6.05 10.37
CA SER A 517 19.88 -7.31 10.50
C SER A 517 20.82 -8.44 10.90
N THR A 518 20.27 -9.52 11.44
CA THR A 518 21.01 -10.79 11.46
C THR A 518 21.19 -11.36 10.06
N ASP A 519 22.04 -12.39 9.93
CA ASP A 519 22.18 -13.21 8.72
C ASP A 519 20.94 -14.09 8.47
N PHE A 520 20.76 -14.54 7.23
CA PHE A 520 19.75 -15.55 6.89
C PHE A 520 20.25 -16.96 7.23
N ARG A 521 19.36 -17.81 7.75
CA ARG A 521 19.63 -19.23 8.03
C ARG A 521 18.45 -20.10 7.61
N GLY A 522 18.73 -21.36 7.28
CA GLY A 522 17.70 -22.27 6.81
C GLY A 522 17.16 -21.82 5.45
N HIS A 523 15.85 -21.58 5.35
CA HIS A 523 15.24 -21.09 4.10
C HIS A 523 14.49 -19.75 4.23
N LEU A 524 14.37 -19.04 3.11
CA LEU A 524 13.37 -17.99 2.91
C LEU A 524 12.60 -18.31 1.62
N THR A 525 11.28 -18.52 1.75
CA THR A 525 10.42 -18.89 0.63
C THR A 525 9.45 -17.76 0.29
N PHE A 526 9.52 -17.27 -0.94
CA PHE A 526 8.47 -16.50 -1.59
C PHE A 526 7.72 -17.46 -2.53
N ALA A 527 6.50 -17.84 -2.16
CA ALA A 527 5.70 -18.77 -2.96
C ALA A 527 4.38 -18.15 -3.34
N ARG A 528 3.90 -18.34 -4.57
CA ARG A 528 2.51 -18.00 -4.87
C ARG A 528 2.16 -16.52 -4.69
N ASN A 529 3.12 -15.61 -4.85
CA ASN A 529 2.84 -14.18 -4.76
C ASN A 529 2.57 -13.62 -6.15
N THR A 530 1.72 -12.60 -6.23
CA THR A 530 1.51 -11.81 -7.44
C THR A 530 2.00 -10.39 -7.21
N ALA A 531 3.02 -9.99 -7.95
CA ALA A 531 3.58 -8.64 -7.91
C ALA A 531 3.18 -7.89 -9.19
N VAL A 532 2.64 -6.69 -9.04
CA VAL A 532 1.97 -5.95 -10.12
C VAL A 532 2.53 -4.55 -10.19
N ARG A 533 2.94 -4.08 -11.38
CA ARG A 533 3.47 -2.71 -11.57
C ARG A 533 4.58 -2.36 -10.59
N ALA A 534 5.33 -3.38 -10.19
CA ALA A 534 6.49 -3.31 -9.31
C ALA A 534 7.77 -3.06 -10.13
N GLY A 535 8.92 -3.12 -9.48
CA GLY A 535 10.21 -2.83 -10.10
C GLY A 535 10.31 -1.34 -10.40
N THR A 536 10.66 -0.56 -9.37
CA THR A 536 10.78 0.90 -9.47
C THR A 536 12.18 1.31 -9.91
N ARG A 537 12.39 2.59 -10.20
CA ARG A 537 13.73 3.15 -10.31
C ARG A 537 14.26 3.49 -8.92
N GLU A 538 15.43 2.96 -8.59
CA GLU A 538 16.18 3.37 -7.40
C GLU A 538 17.02 4.60 -7.79
N LEU A 539 16.71 5.74 -7.15
CA LEU A 539 17.21 7.05 -7.56
C LEU A 539 18.68 7.28 -7.18
N ASN A 540 19.21 6.53 -6.20
CA ASN A 540 20.58 6.69 -5.74
C ASN A 540 21.58 6.00 -6.68
N TRP A 541 21.26 4.80 -7.14
CA TRP A 541 22.07 4.02 -8.07
C TRP A 541 21.74 4.33 -9.54
N ASP A 542 20.59 4.95 -9.77
CA ASP A 542 20.03 5.22 -11.08
C ASP A 542 19.89 3.93 -11.91
N ILE A 543 19.25 2.93 -11.31
CA ILE A 543 18.94 1.63 -11.93
C ILE A 543 17.51 1.22 -11.61
N GLY A 544 16.93 0.39 -12.47
CA GLY A 544 15.68 -0.31 -12.16
C GLY A 544 15.90 -1.46 -11.19
N VAL A 545 15.06 -1.55 -10.15
CA VAL A 545 15.05 -2.71 -9.26
C VAL A 545 14.16 -3.85 -9.77
N GLY A 546 14.37 -5.04 -9.22
CA GLY A 546 13.51 -6.20 -9.46
C GLY A 546 12.12 -6.05 -8.84
N ALA A 547 11.06 -6.60 -9.44
CA ALA A 547 9.77 -6.81 -8.75
C ALA A 547 9.97 -7.64 -7.47
N ILE A 548 10.84 -8.65 -7.56
CA ILE A 548 11.56 -9.21 -6.41
C ILE A 548 13.05 -8.90 -6.50
N TRP A 549 13.67 -8.49 -5.40
CA TRP A 549 15.09 -8.16 -5.38
C TRP A 549 15.79 -8.62 -4.11
N PHE A 550 16.99 -9.15 -4.29
CA PHE A 550 17.88 -9.64 -3.24
C PHE A 550 19.05 -8.67 -3.09
N TYR A 551 19.32 -8.22 -1.87
CA TYR A 551 20.29 -7.17 -1.62
C TYR A 551 21.31 -7.54 -0.53
N ALA A 552 22.58 -7.68 -0.95
CA ALA A 552 23.71 -7.90 -0.06
C ALA A 552 24.43 -6.57 0.25
N LEU A 553 24.37 -6.12 1.51
CA LEU A 553 25.05 -4.90 1.97
C LEU A 553 25.94 -5.16 3.18
N GLU A 554 25.39 -5.74 4.25
CA GLU A 554 26.09 -5.96 5.52
C GLU A 554 26.59 -7.41 5.68
N GLY A 555 26.28 -8.26 4.70
CA GLY A 555 26.76 -9.63 4.62
C GLY A 555 26.23 -10.35 3.38
N SER A 556 26.79 -11.51 3.09
CA SER A 556 26.31 -12.38 2.01
C SER A 556 24.91 -12.93 2.31
N LEU A 557 24.19 -13.24 1.23
CA LEU A 557 22.96 -14.02 1.25
C LEU A 557 23.31 -15.44 0.75
N ASP A 558 23.49 -16.39 1.67
CA ASP A 558 23.95 -17.75 1.38
C ASP A 558 23.03 -18.87 1.91
N ALA A 559 21.87 -18.51 2.46
CA ALA A 559 20.78 -19.43 2.83
C ALA A 559 20.05 -20.00 1.59
N ASP A 560 19.07 -20.87 1.82
CA ASP A 560 18.23 -21.41 0.74
C ASP A 560 17.09 -20.43 0.41
N PHE A 561 17.22 -19.69 -0.70
CA PHE A 561 16.22 -18.72 -1.15
C PHE A 561 15.37 -19.31 -2.27
N ARG A 562 14.04 -19.18 -2.16
CA ARG A 562 13.12 -19.82 -3.10
C ARG A 562 12.08 -18.83 -3.59
N VAL A 563 11.94 -18.69 -4.91
CA VAL A 563 10.87 -17.95 -5.59
C VAL A 563 10.07 -18.96 -6.40
N LEU A 564 8.87 -19.28 -5.93
CA LEU A 564 8.09 -20.42 -6.41
C LEU A 564 6.70 -19.98 -6.87
N ASP A 565 6.21 -20.52 -7.99
CA ASP A 565 4.79 -20.43 -8.40
C ASP A 565 4.24 -18.99 -8.36
N SER A 566 5.06 -17.99 -8.72
CA SER A 566 4.75 -16.57 -8.55
C SER A 566 4.56 -15.87 -9.89
N ASP A 567 3.71 -14.86 -9.89
CA ASP A 567 3.32 -14.10 -11.08
C ASP A 567 3.85 -12.66 -10.97
N PHE A 568 4.62 -12.24 -11.97
CA PHE A 568 5.12 -10.87 -12.10
C PHE A 568 4.41 -10.21 -13.27
N LEU A 569 3.54 -9.26 -12.98
CA LEU A 569 2.64 -8.64 -13.96
C LEU A 569 3.03 -7.18 -14.15
N ASP A 570 3.24 -6.79 -15.41
CA ASP A 570 3.46 -5.41 -15.82
C ASP A 570 4.58 -4.72 -15.03
N VAL A 571 5.75 -5.35 -14.94
CA VAL A 571 6.86 -4.85 -14.12
C VAL A 571 7.59 -3.70 -14.83
N GLY A 572 7.85 -2.59 -14.13
CA GLY A 572 8.44 -1.38 -14.71
C GLY A 572 9.89 -1.54 -15.19
N TYR A 573 10.67 -2.39 -14.52
CA TYR A 573 12.05 -2.71 -14.91
C TYR A 573 12.30 -4.23 -14.91
N ASN A 574 13.00 -4.76 -13.90
CA ASN A 574 13.40 -6.17 -13.88
C ASN A 574 12.36 -7.01 -13.14
N ALA A 575 12.09 -8.24 -13.57
CA ALA A 575 11.22 -9.12 -12.77
C ALA A 575 11.95 -9.60 -11.50
N ILE A 576 13.17 -10.13 -11.65
CA ILE A 576 13.98 -10.66 -10.56
C ILE A 576 15.38 -10.03 -10.60
N GLN A 577 15.85 -9.53 -9.46
CA GLN A 577 17.17 -8.90 -9.36
C GLN A 577 18.01 -9.44 -8.19
N PHE A 578 19.31 -9.59 -8.45
CA PHE A 578 20.36 -9.87 -7.45
C PHE A 578 21.36 -8.73 -7.46
N VAL A 579 21.54 -8.02 -6.35
CA VAL A 579 22.43 -6.87 -6.28
C VAL A 579 23.26 -6.86 -5.00
N SER A 580 24.56 -6.59 -5.12
CA SER A 580 25.41 -6.24 -3.99
C SER A 580 25.69 -4.75 -4.01
N GLU A 581 25.77 -4.13 -2.83
CA GLU A 581 26.16 -2.72 -2.73
C GLU A 581 27.55 -2.52 -3.33
N TRP A 582 27.73 -1.42 -4.06
CA TRP A 582 28.94 -1.15 -4.82
C TRP A 582 30.20 -1.16 -3.95
N ALA A 583 30.13 -0.58 -2.75
CA ALA A 583 31.25 -0.50 -1.81
C ALA A 583 31.72 -1.88 -1.29
N VAL A 584 30.88 -2.90 -1.40
CA VAL A 584 31.12 -4.27 -0.88
C VAL A 584 30.87 -5.35 -1.92
N LYS A 585 30.76 -4.98 -3.20
CA LYS A 585 30.39 -5.88 -4.32
C LYS A 585 31.33 -7.08 -4.51
N ASP A 586 32.57 -6.96 -4.03
CA ASP A 586 33.61 -8.00 -4.10
C ASP A 586 33.74 -8.79 -2.79
N LEU A 587 33.00 -8.39 -1.74
CA LEU A 587 33.05 -8.99 -0.41
C LEU A 587 31.80 -9.84 -0.12
N TYR A 588 30.63 -9.36 -0.54
CA TYR A 588 29.35 -10.01 -0.29
C TYR A 588 28.64 -10.36 -1.60
N GLY A 589 28.05 -11.55 -1.63
CA GLY A 589 27.35 -12.07 -2.79
C GLY A 589 26.07 -12.80 -2.42
N ILE A 590 25.38 -13.27 -3.45
CA ILE A 590 24.03 -13.85 -3.36
C ILE A 590 24.04 -15.21 -4.05
N SER A 591 23.81 -16.27 -3.30
CA SER A 591 23.90 -17.65 -3.80
C SER A 591 22.69 -18.48 -3.36
N HIS A 592 22.52 -19.65 -3.99
CA HIS A 592 21.48 -20.62 -3.66
C HIS A 592 20.05 -20.08 -3.84
N VAL A 593 19.83 -19.25 -4.87
CA VAL A 593 18.48 -18.85 -5.26
C VAL A 593 17.88 -19.87 -6.22
N THR A 594 16.72 -20.41 -5.87
CA THR A 594 15.89 -21.24 -6.77
C THR A 594 14.71 -20.42 -7.26
N VAL A 595 14.55 -20.33 -8.58
CA VAL A 595 13.37 -19.74 -9.23
C VAL A 595 12.66 -20.86 -9.98
N ARG A 596 11.41 -21.15 -9.62
CA ARG A 596 10.65 -22.23 -10.24
C ARG A 596 9.17 -21.93 -10.42
N ASP A 597 8.62 -22.36 -11.55
CA ASP A 597 7.18 -22.24 -11.85
C ASP A 597 6.73 -20.76 -11.90
N VAL A 598 7.58 -19.87 -12.41
CA VAL A 598 7.33 -18.42 -12.40
C VAL A 598 6.76 -17.95 -13.73
N ARG A 599 5.81 -17.01 -13.67
CA ARG A 599 5.29 -16.33 -14.85
C ARG A 599 5.66 -14.86 -14.82
N VAL A 600 6.12 -14.34 -15.96
CA VAL A 600 6.38 -12.91 -16.15
C VAL A 600 5.53 -12.42 -17.33
N ASP A 601 4.46 -11.69 -17.01
CA ASP A 601 3.62 -11.02 -18.01
C ASP A 601 4.00 -9.54 -18.08
N GLY A 602 5.08 -9.24 -18.79
CA GLY A 602 5.62 -7.90 -18.90
C GLY A 602 6.75 -7.61 -17.92
N ALA A 603 7.93 -7.30 -18.47
CA ALA A 603 9.06 -6.75 -17.73
C ALA A 603 9.71 -5.66 -18.57
N GLY A 604 9.76 -4.44 -18.04
CA GLY A 604 10.17 -3.29 -18.83
C GLY A 604 11.63 -3.34 -19.26
N THR A 605 12.47 -4.05 -18.51
CA THR A 605 13.84 -4.36 -18.94
C THR A 605 14.05 -5.86 -19.15
N ASN A 606 14.43 -6.59 -18.11
CA ASN A 606 14.85 -7.99 -18.21
C ASN A 606 14.06 -8.86 -17.22
N VAL A 607 13.93 -10.15 -17.53
CA VAL A 607 13.42 -11.12 -16.54
C VAL A 607 14.41 -11.26 -15.38
N LEU A 608 15.70 -11.46 -15.68
CA LEU A 608 16.76 -11.61 -14.69
C LEU A 608 17.79 -10.49 -14.82
N ASN A 609 18.14 -9.87 -13.68
CA ASN A 609 19.26 -8.94 -13.55
C ASN A 609 20.21 -9.35 -12.41
N ALA A 610 21.47 -9.62 -12.71
CA ALA A 610 22.49 -9.97 -11.73
C ALA A 610 23.63 -8.94 -11.71
N ARG A 611 23.84 -8.35 -10.53
CA ARG A 611 24.87 -7.35 -10.17
C ARG A 611 25.57 -7.76 -8.87
N SER A 612 25.89 -9.03 -8.78
CA SER A 612 26.53 -9.68 -7.64
C SER A 612 27.33 -10.87 -8.16
N PHE A 613 28.31 -11.38 -7.42
CA PHE A 613 28.76 -12.75 -7.60
C PHE A 613 27.79 -13.73 -6.92
N GLY A 614 27.82 -15.01 -7.32
CA GLY A 614 27.06 -16.07 -6.67
C GLY A 614 26.28 -16.96 -7.65
N SER A 615 25.05 -17.36 -7.30
CA SER A 615 24.32 -18.35 -8.11
C SER A 615 22.79 -18.31 -7.99
N ALA A 616 22.14 -18.64 -9.11
CA ALA A 616 20.72 -18.99 -9.18
C ALA A 616 20.45 -20.16 -10.14
N THR A 617 19.43 -20.95 -9.83
CA THR A 617 18.88 -22.00 -10.69
C THR A 617 17.46 -21.61 -11.09
N VAL A 618 17.13 -21.71 -12.38
CA VAL A 618 15.85 -21.28 -12.95
C VAL A 618 15.21 -22.42 -13.74
N GLU A 619 14.02 -22.84 -13.34
CA GLU A 619 13.26 -23.96 -13.93
C GLU A 619 11.82 -23.52 -14.20
N ASN A 620 11.28 -23.86 -15.37
CA ASN A 620 9.87 -23.57 -15.68
C ASN A 620 9.48 -22.08 -15.47
N LEU A 621 10.32 -21.16 -15.96
CA LEU A 621 10.00 -19.72 -16.03
C LEU A 621 9.47 -19.38 -17.42
N ASP A 622 8.20 -19.00 -17.49
CA ASP A 622 7.56 -18.53 -18.71
C ASP A 622 7.46 -16.99 -18.71
N ALA A 623 7.90 -16.34 -19.78
CA ALA A 623 7.80 -14.89 -19.89
C ALA A 623 7.19 -14.41 -21.22
N ARG A 624 6.50 -13.28 -21.22
CA ARG A 624 6.08 -12.57 -22.43
C ARG A 624 6.11 -11.07 -22.19
N GLY A 625 6.13 -10.28 -23.27
CA GLY A 625 6.14 -8.82 -23.16
C GLY A 625 7.40 -8.24 -22.50
N VAL A 626 8.55 -8.91 -22.65
CA VAL A 626 9.84 -8.50 -22.06
C VAL A 626 10.53 -7.46 -22.95
N GLY A 627 11.00 -6.36 -22.36
CA GLY A 627 11.68 -5.28 -23.09
C GLY A 627 13.00 -5.70 -23.75
N HIS A 628 13.80 -6.52 -23.06
CA HIS A 628 15.11 -6.99 -23.53
C HIS A 628 15.27 -8.50 -23.35
N ALA A 629 15.48 -9.22 -24.47
CA ALA A 629 15.49 -10.68 -24.56
C ALA A 629 16.86 -11.33 -24.23
N PHE A 630 17.52 -10.87 -23.16
CA PHE A 630 18.75 -11.48 -22.63
C PHE A 630 18.73 -11.57 -21.11
N THR A 631 19.51 -12.50 -20.56
CA THR A 631 19.84 -12.53 -19.14
C THR A 631 20.86 -11.43 -18.83
N ASN A 632 20.44 -10.40 -18.08
CA ASN A 632 21.30 -9.26 -17.80
C ASN A 632 22.22 -9.58 -16.62
N ASN A 633 23.43 -10.06 -16.91
CA ASN A 633 24.36 -10.54 -15.90
C ASN A 633 25.68 -9.77 -15.98
N CYS A 634 25.83 -8.83 -15.06
CA CYS A 634 27.01 -8.02 -14.88
C CYS A 634 27.97 -8.57 -13.82
N GLY A 635 27.60 -9.67 -13.13
CA GLY A 635 28.38 -10.22 -12.02
C GLY A 635 28.73 -9.14 -10.99
N SER A 636 29.96 -9.18 -10.47
CA SER A 636 30.51 -8.08 -9.64
C SER A 636 31.27 -7.04 -10.46
N PHE A 637 30.99 -6.96 -11.77
CA PHE A 637 31.66 -6.10 -12.74
C PHE A 637 33.17 -6.38 -12.92
N GLY A 638 33.66 -7.56 -12.54
CA GLY A 638 35.05 -7.97 -12.75
C GLY A 638 35.28 -8.70 -14.08
N PHE A 639 34.25 -9.34 -14.64
CA PHE A 639 34.24 -9.99 -15.96
C PHE A 639 35.48 -10.87 -16.22
N PRO A 640 35.75 -11.91 -15.40
CA PRO A 640 36.88 -12.79 -15.62
C PRO A 640 36.76 -13.55 -16.95
N PRO A 641 37.85 -14.16 -17.45
CA PRO A 641 37.83 -14.92 -18.70
C PRO A 641 36.82 -16.08 -18.75
N THR A 642 36.30 -16.49 -17.59
CA THR A 642 35.30 -17.55 -17.42
C THR A 642 33.85 -17.06 -17.58
N GLY A 643 33.63 -15.76 -17.81
CA GLY A 643 32.30 -15.14 -17.87
C GLY A 643 31.94 -14.41 -16.57
N PRO A 644 30.70 -13.87 -16.46
CA PRO A 644 30.24 -13.15 -15.26
C PRO A 644 30.35 -14.01 -14.00
N GLU A 645 30.59 -13.36 -12.86
CA GLU A 645 30.79 -14.01 -11.55
C GLU A 645 29.50 -14.55 -10.92
N PHE A 646 28.34 -14.29 -11.54
CA PHE A 646 27.07 -14.88 -11.15
C PHE A 646 26.73 -16.05 -12.07
N SER A 647 26.62 -17.25 -11.51
CA SER A 647 26.23 -18.45 -12.26
C SER A 647 24.70 -18.53 -12.35
N ILE A 648 24.16 -18.53 -13.57
CA ILE A 648 22.74 -18.79 -13.83
C ILE A 648 22.62 -20.15 -14.51
N GLU A 649 22.01 -21.10 -13.83
CA GLU A 649 21.70 -22.43 -14.40
C GLU A 649 20.24 -22.46 -14.85
N LEU A 650 20.02 -22.49 -16.17
CA LEU A 650 18.69 -22.67 -16.76
C LEU A 650 18.40 -24.16 -16.91
N LEU A 651 17.42 -24.66 -16.16
CA LEU A 651 16.90 -26.02 -16.25
C LEU A 651 15.78 -26.12 -17.31
N GLY A 652 15.05 -27.24 -17.33
CA GLY A 652 13.98 -27.47 -18.29
C GLY A 652 12.75 -26.57 -18.07
N GLY A 653 11.96 -26.39 -19.14
CA GLY A 653 10.65 -25.72 -19.08
C GLY A 653 10.67 -24.19 -19.16
N ASN A 654 11.83 -23.54 -19.26
CA ASN A 654 11.89 -22.09 -19.49
C ASN A 654 11.43 -21.77 -20.91
N ASP A 655 10.42 -20.89 -21.07
CA ASP A 655 9.84 -20.52 -22.37
C ASP A 655 9.57 -19.00 -22.47
N GLY A 656 9.25 -18.52 -23.67
CA GLY A 656 8.94 -17.12 -23.94
C GLY A 656 10.08 -16.30 -24.55
N GLY A 657 11.25 -16.92 -24.76
CA GLY A 657 12.39 -16.33 -25.46
C GLY A 657 13.04 -15.14 -24.74
N TRP A 658 12.80 -14.97 -23.45
CA TRP A 658 13.35 -13.89 -22.63
C TRP A 658 14.87 -13.95 -22.43
N ASP A 659 15.47 -15.10 -22.70
CA ASP A 659 16.91 -15.38 -22.67
C ASP A 659 17.49 -15.67 -24.07
N ALA A 660 16.73 -15.45 -25.14
CA ALA A 660 17.07 -15.89 -26.51
C ALA A 660 18.39 -15.31 -27.05
N TRP A 661 18.86 -14.17 -26.53
CA TRP A 661 20.14 -13.56 -26.91
C TRP A 661 21.29 -13.95 -25.97
N GLY A 662 21.05 -14.88 -25.04
CA GLY A 662 22.03 -15.40 -24.10
C GLY A 662 22.27 -14.48 -22.90
N THR A 663 23.53 -14.39 -22.48
CA THR A 663 23.97 -13.60 -21.33
C THR A 663 24.74 -12.36 -21.77
N TRP A 664 24.33 -11.20 -21.27
CA TRP A 664 24.95 -9.92 -21.58
C TRP A 664 24.91 -9.00 -20.36
N CYS A 665 25.81 -8.03 -20.25
CA CYS A 665 25.72 -6.98 -19.23
C CYS A 665 25.33 -5.65 -19.89
N ASP A 666 24.16 -5.15 -19.54
CA ASP A 666 23.76 -3.77 -19.77
C ASP A 666 23.53 -3.12 -18.41
N ASP A 667 24.35 -2.12 -18.08
CA ASP A 667 24.29 -1.45 -16.78
C ASP A 667 23.05 -0.57 -16.65
N ARG A 668 22.48 -0.02 -17.72
CA ARG A 668 21.27 0.83 -17.61
C ARG A 668 20.39 0.65 -18.85
N PRO A 669 19.83 -0.56 -19.06
CA PRO A 669 18.90 -0.77 -20.16
C PRO A 669 17.71 0.17 -20.00
N ALA A 670 17.38 0.89 -21.07
CA ALA A 670 16.20 1.74 -21.06
C ALA A 670 14.93 0.87 -20.91
N PRO A 671 14.00 1.22 -20.01
CA PRO A 671 12.76 0.46 -19.86
C PRO A 671 11.85 0.68 -21.08
N ILE A 672 11.17 -0.39 -21.50
CA ILE A 672 10.10 -0.39 -22.48
C ILE A 672 8.82 -0.69 -21.73
N GLU A 673 7.81 0.17 -21.85
CA GLU A 673 6.53 -0.04 -21.15
C GLU A 673 5.93 -1.41 -21.53
N PRO A 674 5.67 -2.31 -20.57
CA PRO A 674 5.02 -3.57 -20.85
C PRO A 674 3.57 -3.37 -21.32
N PRO A 675 2.99 -4.34 -22.04
CA PRO A 675 1.56 -4.35 -22.32
C PRO A 675 0.75 -4.59 -21.03
N GLU A 676 -0.54 -4.21 -21.05
CA GLU A 676 -1.46 -4.58 -19.97
C GLU A 676 -1.50 -6.10 -19.76
N PRO A 677 -1.51 -6.58 -18.51
CA PRO A 677 -1.60 -8.00 -18.21
C PRO A 677 -2.88 -8.64 -18.76
N ALA A 678 -2.77 -9.89 -19.20
CA ALA A 678 -3.91 -10.65 -19.72
C ALA A 678 -3.93 -12.07 -19.16
N PRO A 679 -5.08 -12.78 -19.20
CA PRO A 679 -5.13 -14.16 -18.74
C PRO A 679 -4.04 -15.03 -19.39
N TRP A 680 -3.39 -15.85 -18.57
CA TRP A 680 -2.30 -16.72 -19.04
C TRP A 680 -2.89 -17.98 -19.70
N THR A 681 -3.14 -17.91 -21.01
CA THR A 681 -3.46 -19.10 -21.80
C THR A 681 -2.16 -19.83 -22.15
N GLN A 682 -1.92 -20.98 -21.53
CA GLN A 682 -0.89 -21.91 -22.00
C GLN A 682 -1.24 -22.33 -23.44
N PRO A 683 -0.28 -22.29 -24.39
CA PRO A 683 -0.53 -22.70 -25.77
C PRO A 683 -1.00 -24.15 -25.94
#